data_AF-A0A8J9SJ20-F1
#
_entry.id   AF-A0A8J9SJ20-F1
#
_cell.length_a   1.000
_cell.length_b   1.000
_cell.length_c   1.000
_cell.angle_alpha   90.00
_cell.angle_beta   90.00
_cell.angle_gamma   90.00
#
_symmetry.space_group_name_H-M   'P 1'
#
loop_
_entity.id
_entity.type
_entity.pdbx_description
1 polymer ?
#
loop_
_entity_poly.entity_id
_entity_poly.type
_entity_poly.pdbx_seq_one_letter_code
_entity_poly.pdbx_strand_id
1 'polypeptide(L)'
;SLLQMSLGTSPRPVGNAADLCVRAHVAHTVPETHPYCQNAQKQDALGSHAIWKANETKKDSYTVGSRRTAPMIPTTTSPVLIYTGVVLRTLLLDVPLLLALILYSSTSWLEYVKTNYMLPQLELQRWTPERAEQEVTYFHRRCDESDQSAHDTEPLVIDYSSMSKRDKMEHMLTHGVSVYPNLLSAETANEVRDFILAQNLKNEDMIDVIENTNRWSFGVRVDQHPSVSKALKEVLNKPELVEGLEAILGKNPAIIEFTGITSAYGATAQRWHQDVVPEGSAAKYSRSFVPSYSLFIPLQNTTKAIGATDICPGTHMCAAGPIHFCEYSGFPVSGAADNWPLGWGALVNQQTTHRGAPHVDPHGPSRVLFILTFAPRPQFTPSKLETRMISTGGSYSLHWSQWGHTLRDFQDPDTRMKHPWRALRALGLYKPRDAQWGWDYLSQASGRVANEEEGFHRESLDGQLSKGGLTFLPDWLQGHASTDEETSYAWVEFMEDTLRLCSHTTQKFYLAVVFGYGSFVVIWNGFLFAAGRRHFRVKAIGRSMLRVLLLHAVILSIEEFARRRLAVTDWAKSIRGSRLYRLPSPDQNLPLPGTLLLLEDVLILDQFQSEHLGSYDRILDFAHPGNRRFNTMILQHSKGYTALPFSLKRSLRADVLLWNKQDGSRILAKNVDGAWAEVAQETAEKECHKKLTRASNSGVEHVSRQLDYLKAENIYGFWRHTSMYLRHNPVLLDRLERKLLGWNETSKNSSAGLSSSNGSLLLRPFFRGHSIPLLTRKSLRSVRQVLPPRPSTSEPFAGAWMQEGDVVEGRYHGNFP
;
A
#
# COMPACT_ATOMS: atom_id res chain seq x y z
N SER A 1 -10.95 -24.46 -22.37
CA SER A 1 -11.61 -25.75 -22.06
C SER A 1 -11.68 -25.96 -20.55
N LEU A 2 -12.78 -25.72 -19.81
CA LEU A 2 -14.17 -25.36 -20.07
C LEU A 2 -14.52 -24.29 -19.01
N LEU A 3 -14.31 -23.00 -19.29
CA LEU A 3 -15.34 -22.10 -19.81
C LEU A 3 -14.70 -21.25 -20.92
N GLN A 4 -15.06 -21.59 -22.15
CA GLN A 4 -14.63 -20.92 -23.36
C GLN A 4 -15.80 -21.06 -24.33
N MET A 5 -16.57 -20.00 -24.49
CA MET A 5 -17.48 -19.73 -25.61
C MET A 5 -17.97 -18.29 -25.41
N SER A 6 -17.33 -17.35 -26.13
CA SER A 6 -17.87 -16.66 -27.32
C SER A 6 -18.59 -15.38 -26.88
N LEU A 7 -18.09 -14.16 -27.11
CA LEU A 7 -17.59 -13.53 -28.35
C LEU A 7 -16.31 -12.71 -28.01
N GLY A 8 -15.19 -12.68 -28.74
CA GLY A 8 -15.00 -12.57 -30.19
C GLY A 8 -14.63 -11.12 -30.57
N THR A 9 -13.54 -10.55 -30.05
CA THR A 9 -12.25 -10.23 -30.74
C THR A 9 -12.15 -8.84 -31.41
N SER A 10 -11.20 -8.05 -30.87
CA SER A 10 -10.27 -7.04 -31.44
C SER A 10 -10.55 -6.37 -32.79
N PRO A 11 -10.16 -5.09 -32.93
CA PRO A 11 -9.29 -4.79 -34.08
C PRO A 11 -8.21 -3.73 -33.82
N ARG A 12 -7.04 -3.91 -34.45
CA ARG A 12 -6.23 -2.91 -35.18
C ARG A 12 -5.20 -3.69 -36.05
N PRO A 13 -4.58 -3.10 -37.10
CA PRO A 13 -5.08 -2.12 -38.06
C PRO A 13 -4.68 -2.48 -39.52
N VAL A 14 -5.48 -2.16 -40.54
CA VAL A 14 -5.01 -1.99 -41.93
C VAL A 14 -5.80 -0.84 -42.55
N GLY A 15 -5.08 0.07 -43.19
CA GLY A 15 -5.59 1.34 -43.67
C GLY A 15 -6.30 1.31 -45.01
N ASN A 16 -6.75 2.52 -45.35
CA ASN A 16 -7.09 3.06 -46.67
C ASN A 16 -8.28 2.44 -47.41
N ALA A 17 -9.38 3.20 -47.46
CA ALA A 17 -9.74 4.06 -48.60
C ALA A 17 -11.27 4.21 -48.71
N ALA A 18 -11.74 5.46 -48.87
CA ALA A 18 -13.08 5.88 -49.35
C ALA A 18 -14.29 5.54 -48.45
N ASP A 19 -14.84 6.51 -47.70
CA ASP A 19 -15.86 7.53 -48.10
C ASP A 19 -17.30 7.03 -47.85
N LEU A 20 -18.13 7.68 -47.01
CA LEU A 20 -18.83 8.98 -47.13
C LEU A 20 -20.10 8.96 -48.00
N CYS A 21 -21.12 9.67 -47.48
CA CYS A 21 -22.39 10.13 -48.07
C CYS A 21 -23.56 9.12 -48.11
N VAL A 22 -24.69 9.34 -47.40
CA VAL A 22 -25.68 10.45 -47.36
C VAL A 22 -26.58 10.53 -48.61
N ARG A 23 -27.89 10.41 -48.33
CA ARG A 23 -29.09 10.85 -49.06
C ARG A 23 -28.89 11.71 -50.33
N ALA A 24 -29.59 11.38 -51.42
CA ALA A 24 -30.68 12.20 -52.02
C ALA A 24 -31.13 11.72 -53.42
N HIS A 25 -32.45 11.80 -53.62
CA HIS A 25 -33.32 11.98 -54.79
C HIS A 25 -32.82 12.13 -56.26
N VAL A 26 -33.53 11.40 -57.16
CA VAL A 26 -34.20 11.83 -58.44
C VAL A 26 -33.52 11.61 -59.83
N ALA A 27 -34.32 10.99 -60.71
CA ALA A 27 -34.45 11.06 -62.20
C ALA A 27 -33.66 10.13 -63.18
N HIS A 28 -34.43 9.20 -63.77
CA HIS A 28 -34.53 8.76 -65.18
C HIS A 28 -33.30 8.61 -66.12
N THR A 29 -33.01 7.37 -66.55
CA THR A 29 -33.22 6.77 -67.91
C THR A 29 -32.30 5.54 -68.16
N VAL A 30 -32.80 4.58 -68.94
CA VAL A 30 -32.37 3.18 -69.24
C VAL A 30 -31.95 3.12 -70.75
N PRO A 31 -31.30 2.10 -71.40
CA PRO A 31 -31.11 0.67 -71.04
C PRO A 31 -29.76 -0.05 -71.31
N GLU A 32 -29.66 -1.23 -70.65
CA GLU A 32 -29.16 -2.56 -71.13
C GLU A 32 -27.63 -2.81 -71.21
N THR A 33 -27.03 -3.93 -70.73
CA THR A 33 -27.47 -5.33 -70.50
C THR A 33 -26.65 -6.10 -69.42
N HIS A 34 -27.32 -7.06 -68.74
CA HIS A 34 -26.83 -8.38 -68.24
C HIS A 34 -26.10 -8.51 -66.85
N PRO A 35 -26.20 -9.67 -66.14
CA PRO A 35 -27.16 -9.87 -65.04
C PRO A 35 -26.58 -10.59 -63.78
N TYR A 36 -27.29 -10.52 -62.65
CA TYR A 36 -27.75 -11.67 -61.86
C TYR A 36 -28.44 -11.17 -60.58
N CYS A 37 -29.56 -11.80 -60.23
CA CYS A 37 -30.39 -11.69 -59.01
C CYS A 37 -31.62 -10.76 -59.06
N GLN A 38 -32.73 -11.38 -59.46
CA GLN A 38 -34.15 -11.07 -59.23
C GLN A 38 -34.83 -12.45 -58.98
N ASN A 39 -35.92 -12.68 -58.25
CA ASN A 39 -37.09 -11.87 -57.92
C ASN A 39 -37.90 -12.48 -56.76
N ALA A 40 -38.78 -11.67 -56.19
CA ALA A 40 -39.92 -12.06 -55.36
C ALA A 40 -41.25 -11.98 -56.14
N GLN A 41 -42.15 -12.93 -55.85
CA GLN A 41 -43.63 -12.90 -55.83
C GLN A 41 -44.53 -12.39 -56.99
N LYS A 42 -45.49 -13.28 -57.34
CA LYS A 42 -46.96 -13.13 -57.55
C LYS A 42 -47.58 -13.14 -58.98
N GLN A 43 -48.54 -14.07 -59.12
CA GLN A 43 -49.84 -14.04 -59.85
C GLN A 43 -49.82 -14.02 -61.40
N ASP A 44 -50.66 -14.69 -62.18
CA ASP A 44 -51.99 -15.31 -62.03
C ASP A 44 -52.24 -16.44 -63.07
N ALA A 45 -53.23 -17.29 -62.76
CA ALA A 45 -54.23 -17.98 -63.61
C ALA A 45 -53.93 -18.56 -65.01
N LEU A 46 -54.28 -19.85 -65.17
CA LEU A 46 -54.94 -20.55 -66.30
C LEU A 46 -54.69 -22.06 -66.04
N GLY A 47 -55.65 -22.98 -65.95
CA GLY A 47 -56.82 -23.20 -66.77
C GLY A 47 -56.72 -24.62 -67.33
N SER A 48 -57.69 -25.47 -66.99
CA SER A 48 -58.16 -26.68 -67.71
C SER A 48 -57.27 -27.95 -67.85
N HIS A 49 -57.87 -29.07 -67.38
CA HIS A 49 -58.01 -30.41 -68.01
C HIS A 49 -56.76 -31.17 -68.52
N ALA A 50 -56.61 -32.49 -68.42
CA ALA A 50 -57.30 -33.59 -67.74
C ALA A 50 -56.47 -34.88 -68.02
N ILE A 51 -56.88 -35.99 -67.37
CA ILE A 51 -56.85 -37.38 -67.86
C ILE A 51 -55.56 -38.26 -67.75
N TRP A 52 -55.70 -39.22 -66.81
CA TRP A 52 -55.41 -40.67 -66.85
C TRP A 52 -53.98 -41.24 -66.90
N LYS A 53 -53.68 -42.11 -65.90
CA LYS A 53 -53.70 -43.57 -66.08
C LYS A 53 -53.72 -44.34 -64.75
N ALA A 54 -54.37 -45.51 -64.79
CA ALA A 54 -54.65 -46.44 -63.71
C ALA A 54 -53.61 -47.57 -63.58
N ASN A 55 -53.59 -48.23 -62.40
CA ASN A 55 -53.60 -49.69 -62.15
C ASN A 55 -53.29 -49.94 -60.65
N GLU A 56 -54.23 -50.46 -59.85
CA GLU A 56 -54.45 -51.88 -59.47
C GLU A 56 -53.30 -52.53 -58.65
N THR A 57 -53.43 -53.41 -57.65
CA THR A 57 -54.44 -53.93 -56.67
C THR A 57 -53.67 -54.91 -55.74
N LYS A 58 -54.08 -55.11 -54.47
CA LYS A 58 -54.06 -56.35 -53.63
C LYS A 58 -54.21 -55.98 -52.13
N LYS A 59 -55.33 -56.26 -51.46
CA LYS A 59 -55.85 -57.51 -50.83
C LYS A 59 -55.48 -57.69 -49.33
N ASP A 60 -56.52 -57.54 -48.52
CA ASP A 60 -56.96 -58.26 -47.30
C ASP A 60 -56.00 -58.55 -46.13
N SER A 61 -56.40 -58.13 -44.92
CA SER A 61 -56.83 -59.06 -43.84
C SER A 61 -57.19 -58.36 -42.52
N TYR A 62 -58.17 -58.94 -41.83
CA TYR A 62 -58.83 -58.50 -40.58
C TYR A 62 -57.93 -58.55 -39.33
N THR A 63 -58.18 -57.67 -38.35
CA THR A 63 -58.40 -58.08 -36.95
C THR A 63 -59.03 -56.95 -36.11
N VAL A 64 -60.10 -57.30 -35.42
CA VAL A 64 -60.85 -56.49 -34.45
C VAL A 64 -60.05 -56.41 -33.14
N GLY A 65 -59.78 -55.18 -32.68
CA GLY A 65 -59.20 -54.92 -31.37
C GLY A 65 -59.85 -53.69 -30.73
N SER A 66 -60.70 -53.92 -29.73
CA SER A 66 -61.36 -52.86 -28.96
C SER A 66 -60.29 -52.00 -28.26
N ARG A 67 -60.18 -50.72 -28.62
CA ARG A 67 -59.47 -49.72 -27.82
C ARG A 67 -60.47 -48.80 -27.14
N ARG A 68 -60.50 -48.88 -25.81
CA ARG A 68 -61.06 -47.87 -24.91
C ARG A 68 -60.61 -46.48 -25.37
N THR A 69 -61.57 -45.62 -25.62
CA THR A 69 -61.37 -44.17 -25.78
C THR A 69 -60.76 -43.62 -24.49
N ALA A 70 -59.49 -43.24 -24.53
CA ALA A 70 -58.93 -42.32 -23.54
C ALA A 70 -59.55 -40.93 -23.77
N PRO A 71 -60.01 -40.22 -22.72
CA PRO A 71 -60.45 -38.85 -22.90
C PRO A 71 -59.26 -37.98 -23.32
N MET A 72 -59.34 -37.37 -24.51
CA MET A 72 -58.46 -36.28 -24.90
C MET A 72 -58.68 -35.13 -23.93
N ILE A 73 -57.71 -34.89 -23.05
CA ILE A 73 -57.60 -33.65 -22.28
C ILE A 73 -57.09 -32.59 -23.27
N PRO A 74 -57.82 -31.50 -23.55
CA PRO A 74 -57.32 -30.44 -24.41
C PRO A 74 -56.23 -29.66 -23.66
N THR A 75 -54.97 -29.89 -24.02
CA THR A 75 -53.85 -29.05 -23.57
C THR A 75 -53.65 -27.89 -24.54
N THR A 76 -54.58 -26.93 -24.54
CA THR A 76 -54.31 -25.57 -25.03
C THR A 76 -53.88 -24.72 -23.84
N THR A 77 -52.66 -24.93 -23.36
CA THR A 77 -52.06 -23.98 -22.41
C THR A 77 -51.72 -22.72 -23.18
N SER A 78 -52.53 -21.66 -23.00
CA SER A 78 -52.28 -20.35 -23.58
C SER A 78 -50.84 -19.90 -23.27
N PRO A 79 -50.08 -19.38 -24.24
CA PRO A 79 -48.75 -18.81 -24.00
C PRO A 79 -48.75 -17.77 -22.87
N VAL A 80 -49.86 -17.05 -22.72
CA VAL A 80 -50.08 -16.08 -21.63
C VAL A 80 -50.09 -16.76 -20.27
N LEU A 81 -50.75 -17.92 -20.12
CA LEU A 81 -50.78 -18.68 -18.86
C LEU A 81 -49.40 -19.24 -18.49
N ILE A 82 -48.61 -19.65 -19.49
CA ILE A 82 -47.23 -20.10 -19.27
C ILE A 82 -46.37 -18.91 -18.83
N TYR A 83 -46.47 -17.77 -19.50
CA TYR A 83 -45.70 -16.57 -19.16
C TYR A 83 -46.05 -16.04 -17.76
N THR A 84 -47.36 -15.93 -17.45
CA THR A 84 -47.84 -15.54 -16.11
C THR A 84 -47.38 -16.53 -15.04
N GLY A 85 -47.40 -17.84 -15.33
CA GLY A 85 -46.89 -18.88 -14.43
C GLY A 85 -45.39 -18.79 -14.17
N VAL A 86 -44.59 -18.46 -15.19
CA VAL A 86 -43.14 -18.21 -15.05
C VAL A 86 -42.90 -16.96 -14.22
N VAL A 87 -43.57 -15.84 -14.52
CA VAL A 87 -43.43 -14.58 -13.77
C VAL A 87 -43.81 -14.76 -12.31
N LEU A 88 -44.94 -15.40 -12.01
CA LEU A 88 -45.38 -15.67 -10.64
C LEU A 88 -44.40 -16.58 -9.90
N ARG A 89 -43.87 -17.61 -10.56
CA ARG A 89 -42.83 -18.47 -9.96
C ARG A 89 -41.56 -17.68 -9.68
N THR A 90 -41.10 -16.85 -10.62
CA THR A 90 -39.89 -16.06 -10.43
C THR A 90 -40.05 -15.09 -9.25
N LEU A 91 -41.17 -14.37 -9.17
CA LEU A 91 -41.43 -13.40 -8.11
C LEU A 91 -41.69 -14.05 -6.73
N LEU A 92 -42.39 -15.18 -6.68
CA LEU A 92 -42.81 -15.79 -5.40
C LEU A 92 -41.85 -16.86 -4.88
N LEU A 93 -41.01 -17.44 -5.73
CA LEU A 93 -40.10 -18.53 -5.35
C LEU A 93 -38.63 -18.22 -5.63
N ASP A 94 -38.29 -17.80 -6.85
CA ASP A 94 -36.88 -17.67 -7.23
C ASP A 94 -36.23 -16.37 -6.70
N VAL A 95 -36.95 -15.23 -6.71
CA VAL A 95 -36.47 -13.95 -6.15
C VAL A 95 -36.30 -13.99 -4.63
N PRO A 96 -37.26 -14.47 -3.82
CA PRO A 96 -37.07 -14.57 -2.37
C PRO A 96 -35.93 -15.52 -2.00
N LEU A 97 -35.76 -16.61 -2.76
CA LEU A 97 -34.66 -17.54 -2.56
C LEU A 97 -33.31 -16.90 -2.89
N LEU A 98 -33.21 -16.17 -4.00
CA LEU A 98 -32.01 -15.39 -4.34
C LEU A 98 -31.71 -14.34 -3.26
N LEU A 99 -32.73 -13.64 -2.76
CA LEU A 99 -32.60 -12.66 -1.70
C LEU A 99 -32.08 -13.31 -0.41
N ALA A 100 -32.63 -14.47 -0.01
CA ALA A 100 -32.14 -15.21 1.15
C ALA A 100 -30.66 -15.58 1.00
N LEU A 101 -30.26 -16.04 -0.19
CA LEU A 101 -28.87 -16.39 -0.49
C LEU A 101 -27.93 -15.17 -0.45
N ILE A 102 -28.35 -14.03 -0.98
CA ILE A 102 -27.59 -12.77 -0.93
C ILE A 102 -27.46 -12.28 0.51
N LEU A 103 -28.55 -12.29 1.29
CA LEU A 103 -28.56 -11.85 2.68
C LEU A 103 -27.70 -12.76 3.57
N TYR A 104 -27.80 -14.08 3.37
CA TYR A 104 -26.93 -15.05 4.02
C TYR A 104 -25.46 -14.73 3.73
N SER A 105 -25.12 -14.61 2.45
CA SER A 105 -23.74 -14.40 2.04
C SER A 105 -23.17 -13.08 2.54
N SER A 106 -23.96 -12.01 2.47
CA SER A 106 -23.58 -10.69 2.98
C SER A 106 -23.33 -10.72 4.48
N THR A 107 -24.23 -11.31 5.27
CA THR A 107 -24.07 -11.43 6.73
C THR A 107 -22.83 -12.24 7.09
N SER A 108 -22.69 -13.41 6.44
CA SER A 108 -21.61 -14.37 6.64
C SER A 108 -20.23 -13.75 6.32
N TRP A 109 -20.14 -12.98 5.24
CA TRP A 109 -18.92 -12.26 4.84
C TRP A 109 -18.62 -11.03 5.68
N LEU A 110 -19.63 -10.22 6.01
CA LEU A 110 -19.45 -9.05 6.88
C LEU A 110 -18.85 -9.47 8.22
N GLU A 111 -19.42 -10.50 8.86
CA GLU A 111 -18.93 -11.00 10.14
C GLU A 111 -17.52 -11.61 10.01
N TYR A 112 -17.27 -12.39 8.95
CA TYR A 112 -15.96 -12.98 8.70
C TYR A 112 -14.88 -11.91 8.52
N VAL A 113 -15.13 -10.89 7.69
CA VAL A 113 -14.16 -9.84 7.38
C VAL A 113 -13.94 -8.92 8.59
N LYS A 114 -15.01 -8.53 9.27
CA LYS A 114 -14.96 -7.72 10.49
C LYS A 114 -14.03 -8.35 11.53
N THR A 115 -14.31 -9.61 11.88
CA THR A 115 -13.64 -10.29 13.00
C THR A 115 -12.24 -10.77 12.66
N ASN A 116 -12.00 -11.21 11.41
CA ASN A 116 -10.70 -11.81 11.06
C ASN A 116 -9.69 -10.82 10.49
N TYR A 117 -10.13 -9.66 10.00
CA TYR A 117 -9.25 -8.73 9.29
C TYR A 117 -9.42 -7.27 9.70
N MET A 118 -10.62 -6.69 9.65
CA MET A 118 -10.80 -5.25 9.93
C MET A 118 -10.43 -4.88 11.37
N LEU A 119 -11.04 -5.51 12.38
CA LEU A 119 -10.74 -5.20 13.78
C LEU A 119 -9.28 -5.50 14.15
N PRO A 120 -8.70 -6.66 13.78
CA PRO A 120 -7.27 -6.89 13.99
C PRO A 120 -6.37 -5.88 13.28
N GLN A 121 -6.75 -5.42 12.08
CA GLN A 121 -5.99 -4.41 11.36
C GLN A 121 -6.02 -3.05 12.06
N LEU A 122 -7.20 -2.60 12.51
CA LEU A 122 -7.35 -1.37 13.29
C LEU A 122 -6.46 -1.41 14.52
N GLU A 123 -6.48 -2.52 15.26
CA GLU A 123 -5.64 -2.71 16.44
C GLU A 123 -4.14 -2.63 16.13
N LEU A 124 -3.68 -3.24 15.03
CA LEU A 124 -2.27 -3.18 14.62
C LEU A 124 -1.83 -1.79 14.17
N GLN A 125 -2.76 -0.97 13.65
CA GLN A 125 -2.49 0.37 13.18
C GLN A 125 -2.57 1.44 14.27
N ARG A 126 -3.07 1.09 15.48
CA ARG A 126 -3.09 2.00 16.62
C ARG A 126 -1.69 2.45 17.00
N TRP A 127 -1.58 3.75 17.21
CA TRP A 127 -0.40 4.48 17.60
C TRP A 127 -0.62 5.08 18.99
N THR A 128 -0.21 4.32 20.01
CA THR A 128 -0.40 4.71 21.42
C THR A 128 0.86 5.39 21.98
N PRO A 129 0.77 6.16 23.07
CA PRO A 129 1.93 6.74 23.73
C PRO A 129 3.00 5.70 24.11
N GLU A 130 2.60 4.52 24.60
CA GLU A 130 3.52 3.44 24.96
C GLU A 130 4.30 2.92 23.74
N ARG A 131 3.60 2.86 22.58
CA ARG A 131 4.19 2.49 21.31
C ARG A 131 5.20 3.54 20.85
N ALA A 132 4.85 4.82 21.00
CA ALA A 132 5.70 5.94 20.65
C ALA A 132 7.00 5.96 21.48
N GLU A 133 6.92 5.77 22.80
CA GLU A 133 8.08 5.76 23.70
C GLU A 133 9.14 4.72 23.31
N GLN A 134 8.73 3.56 22.82
CA GLN A 134 9.64 2.48 22.40
C GLN A 134 10.35 2.75 21.08
N GLU A 135 9.86 3.68 20.28
CA GLU A 135 10.33 3.92 18.92
C GLU A 135 10.98 5.28 18.68
N VAL A 136 11.02 6.15 19.68
CA VAL A 136 11.60 7.49 19.56
C VAL A 136 13.00 7.39 18.97
N THR A 137 13.18 7.83 17.74
CA THR A 137 14.49 7.86 17.06
C THR A 137 15.33 9.04 17.53
N TYR A 138 16.51 9.19 16.93
CA TYR A 138 17.42 10.33 17.10
C TYR A 138 16.75 11.72 17.00
N PHE A 139 15.71 11.90 16.16
CA PHE A 139 15.26 13.22 15.71
C PHE A 139 14.19 13.90 16.56
N HIS A 140 14.01 13.46 17.81
CA HIS A 140 13.31 14.28 18.80
C HIS A 140 14.23 15.39 19.35
N ARG A 141 14.76 16.21 18.45
CA ARG A 141 15.61 17.35 18.74
C ARG A 141 14.89 18.64 18.37
N ARG A 142 15.02 19.67 19.22
CA ARG A 142 14.63 21.04 18.88
C ARG A 142 15.72 21.63 18.00
N CYS A 143 15.35 22.02 16.80
CA CYS A 143 16.27 22.67 15.88
C CYS A 143 16.40 24.16 16.17
N ASP A 144 17.52 24.70 15.76
CA ASP A 144 17.84 26.12 15.77
C ASP A 144 18.32 26.56 14.39
N GLU A 145 18.69 27.83 14.25
CA GLU A 145 19.10 28.43 12.99
C GLU A 145 20.30 27.69 12.33
N SER A 146 21.14 27.00 13.11
CA SER A 146 22.28 26.25 12.58
C SER A 146 21.89 24.99 11.78
N ASP A 147 20.65 24.50 11.95
CA ASP A 147 20.11 23.40 11.16
C ASP A 147 19.63 23.86 9.78
N GLN A 148 19.49 25.18 9.58
CA GLN A 148 19.07 25.72 8.29
C GLN A 148 20.17 25.50 7.24
N SER A 149 19.80 24.82 6.16
CA SER A 149 20.77 24.38 5.14
C SER A 149 20.92 25.35 3.96
N ALA A 150 20.00 26.31 3.83
CA ALA A 150 20.01 27.35 2.81
C ALA A 150 19.22 28.58 3.30
N HIS A 151 19.62 29.77 2.87
CA HIS A 151 19.01 31.05 3.26
C HIS A 151 18.33 31.78 2.09
N ASP A 152 18.37 31.19 0.90
CA ASP A 152 17.71 31.65 -0.31
C ASP A 152 17.37 30.47 -1.23
N THR A 153 16.64 30.75 -2.32
CA THR A 153 16.11 29.72 -3.23
C THR A 153 17.14 29.20 -4.22
N GLU A 154 18.13 30.02 -4.61
CA GLU A 154 19.13 29.66 -5.61
C GLU A 154 19.83 28.30 -5.37
N PRO A 155 20.36 27.99 -4.18
CA PRO A 155 21.00 26.70 -3.89
C PRO A 155 20.01 25.54 -3.86
N LEU A 156 18.70 25.79 -3.89
CA LEU A 156 17.66 24.77 -3.90
C LEU A 156 17.24 24.35 -5.31
N VAL A 157 17.67 25.09 -6.34
CA VAL A 157 17.27 24.83 -7.73
C VAL A 157 18.09 23.67 -8.31
N ILE A 158 17.39 22.67 -8.84
CA ILE A 158 18.01 21.53 -9.49
C ILE A 158 18.52 21.92 -10.87
N ASP A 159 19.83 21.83 -11.07
CA ASP A 159 20.46 21.95 -12.38
C ASP A 159 20.48 20.57 -13.08
N TYR A 160 19.61 20.41 -14.07
CA TYR A 160 19.49 19.16 -14.84
C TYR A 160 20.77 18.78 -15.61
N SER A 161 21.63 19.75 -15.92
CA SER A 161 22.82 19.53 -16.75
C SER A 161 24.03 19.05 -15.95
N SER A 162 24.13 19.45 -14.67
CA SER A 162 25.29 19.16 -13.81
C SER A 162 25.01 18.11 -12.73
N MET A 163 23.76 17.96 -12.29
CA MET A 163 23.42 17.07 -11.17
C MET A 163 23.06 15.66 -11.63
N SER A 164 23.81 14.67 -11.15
CA SER A 164 23.48 13.26 -11.29
C SER A 164 22.27 12.87 -10.44
N LYS A 165 21.71 11.66 -10.66
CA LYS A 165 20.67 11.08 -9.81
C LYS A 165 21.06 11.06 -8.32
N ARG A 166 22.35 10.80 -8.02
CA ARG A 166 22.86 10.79 -6.65
C ARG A 166 22.89 12.20 -6.06
N ASP A 167 23.30 13.19 -6.85
CA ASP A 167 23.40 14.58 -6.39
C ASP A 167 22.01 15.14 -6.07
N LYS A 168 21.00 14.82 -6.88
CA LYS A 168 19.59 15.20 -6.62
C LYS A 168 19.05 14.59 -5.32
N MET A 169 19.39 13.32 -5.07
CA MET A 169 19.04 12.62 -3.82
C MET A 169 19.73 13.27 -2.62
N GLU A 170 21.04 13.54 -2.71
CA GLU A 170 21.81 14.19 -1.66
C GLU A 170 21.32 15.60 -1.37
N HIS A 171 20.99 16.36 -2.41
CA HIS A 171 20.39 17.69 -2.31
C HIS A 171 19.05 17.63 -1.54
N MET A 172 18.15 16.71 -1.89
CA MET A 172 16.89 16.56 -1.15
C MET A 172 17.11 16.14 0.30
N LEU A 173 18.00 15.18 0.57
CA LEU A 173 18.28 14.73 1.93
C LEU A 173 18.96 15.81 2.80
N THR A 174 19.68 16.73 2.16
CA THR A 174 20.35 17.86 2.82
C THR A 174 19.37 18.99 3.14
N HIS A 175 18.55 19.38 2.16
CA HIS A 175 17.72 20.57 2.27
C HIS A 175 16.28 20.29 2.69
N GLY A 176 15.79 19.07 2.52
CA GLY A 176 14.36 18.76 2.66
C GLY A 176 13.48 19.45 1.61
N VAL A 177 14.08 20.19 0.67
CA VAL A 177 13.44 20.93 -0.42
C VAL A 177 14.32 20.88 -1.67
N SER A 178 13.70 20.71 -2.83
CA SER A 178 14.34 20.85 -4.14
C SER A 178 13.39 21.52 -5.13
N VAL A 179 13.87 22.54 -5.85
CA VAL A 179 13.09 23.25 -6.86
C VAL A 179 13.46 22.73 -8.24
N TYR A 180 12.49 22.13 -8.93
CA TYR A 180 12.60 21.57 -10.26
C TYR A 180 12.06 22.56 -11.30
N PRO A 181 12.90 23.12 -12.18
CA PRO A 181 12.45 24.06 -13.20
C PRO A 181 11.65 23.38 -14.31
N ASN A 182 10.69 24.10 -14.90
CA ASN A 182 9.99 23.75 -16.14
C ASN A 182 9.37 22.33 -16.17
N LEU A 183 8.67 21.96 -15.08
CA LEU A 183 7.94 20.68 -15.00
C LEU A 183 6.68 20.69 -15.85
N LEU A 184 5.98 21.82 -15.88
CA LEU A 184 4.71 22.00 -16.58
C LEU A 184 4.82 23.14 -17.60
N SER A 185 4.28 22.93 -18.81
CA SER A 185 4.22 23.98 -19.83
C SER A 185 3.25 25.09 -19.42
N ALA A 186 3.48 26.30 -19.94
CA ALA A 186 2.63 27.45 -19.63
C ALA A 186 1.18 27.26 -20.07
N GLU A 187 0.97 26.63 -21.24
CA GLU A 187 -0.34 26.31 -21.77
C GLU A 187 -1.11 25.38 -20.82
N THR A 188 -0.52 24.24 -20.47
CA THR A 188 -1.16 23.26 -19.59
C THR A 188 -1.37 23.80 -18.18
N ALA A 189 -0.43 24.60 -17.66
CA ALA A 189 -0.58 25.24 -16.36
C ALA A 189 -1.78 26.20 -16.33
N ASN A 190 -1.96 27.04 -17.35
CA ASN A 190 -3.12 27.92 -17.47
C ASN A 190 -4.44 27.13 -17.58
N GLU A 191 -4.48 26.08 -18.41
CA GLU A 191 -5.67 25.24 -18.56
C GLU A 191 -6.07 24.52 -17.25
N VAL A 192 -5.10 24.07 -16.45
CA VAL A 192 -5.38 23.48 -15.13
C VAL A 192 -5.81 24.56 -14.14
N ARG A 193 -5.21 25.75 -14.20
CA ARG A 193 -5.58 26.88 -13.34
C ARG A 193 -7.03 27.27 -13.51
N ASP A 194 -7.46 27.45 -14.76
CA ASP A 194 -8.83 27.85 -15.08
C ASP A 194 -9.84 26.80 -14.62
N PHE A 195 -9.49 25.51 -14.79
CA PHE A 195 -10.27 24.41 -14.25
C PHE A 195 -10.40 24.47 -12.71
N ILE A 196 -9.30 24.66 -11.99
CA ILE A 196 -9.31 24.72 -10.52
C ILE A 196 -10.12 25.92 -10.02
N LEU A 197 -9.94 27.09 -10.63
CA LEU A 197 -10.71 28.29 -10.28
C LEU A 197 -12.21 28.10 -10.53
N ALA A 198 -12.58 27.48 -11.66
CA ALA A 198 -13.96 27.15 -11.94
C ALA A 198 -14.55 26.15 -10.92
N GLN A 199 -13.72 25.23 -10.41
CA GLN A 199 -14.15 24.27 -9.38
C GLN A 199 -14.34 24.94 -8.01
N ASN A 200 -13.48 25.89 -7.63
CA ASN A 200 -13.64 26.65 -6.39
C ASN A 200 -15.01 27.36 -6.31
N LEU A 201 -15.52 27.85 -7.44
CA LEU A 201 -16.83 28.53 -7.50
C LEU A 201 -18.00 27.60 -7.19
N LYS A 202 -17.84 26.28 -7.37
CA LYS A 202 -18.87 25.30 -7.02
C LYS A 202 -18.94 25.05 -5.52
N ASN A 203 -17.82 25.21 -4.81
CA ASN A 203 -17.70 24.99 -3.37
C ASN A 203 -18.15 23.58 -2.94
N GLU A 204 -18.02 22.59 -3.85
CA GLU A 204 -18.32 21.18 -3.62
C GLU A 204 -17.03 20.43 -3.28
N ASP A 205 -17.12 19.46 -2.35
CA ASP A 205 -16.00 18.59 -1.93
C ASP A 205 -14.77 19.36 -1.41
N MET A 206 -15.01 20.53 -0.82
CA MET A 206 -14.00 21.37 -0.19
C MET A 206 -13.40 20.67 1.02
N ILE A 207 -12.08 20.78 1.15
CA ILE A 207 -11.30 20.21 2.25
C ILE A 207 -10.76 21.36 3.08
N ASP A 208 -10.75 21.17 4.40
CA ASP A 208 -10.25 22.17 5.33
C ASP A 208 -8.75 22.41 5.12
N VAL A 209 -8.38 23.68 5.26
CA VAL A 209 -7.01 24.17 5.13
C VAL A 209 -6.71 25.06 6.33
N ILE A 210 -5.49 24.99 6.85
CA ILE A 210 -5.02 25.88 7.92
C ILE A 210 -5.25 27.34 7.51
N GLU A 211 -5.84 28.15 8.39
CA GLU A 211 -6.22 29.54 8.10
C GLU A 211 -7.03 29.67 6.80
N ASN A 212 -8.22 29.04 6.77
CA ASN A 212 -9.06 28.89 5.57
C ASN A 212 -9.67 30.19 5.02
N THR A 213 -9.48 31.33 5.69
CA THR A 213 -10.01 32.62 5.20
C THR A 213 -9.41 32.97 3.84
N ASN A 214 -10.26 33.15 2.83
CA ASN A 214 -9.87 33.38 1.43
C ASN A 214 -8.96 32.27 0.86
N ARG A 215 -9.10 31.04 1.36
CA ARG A 215 -8.41 29.86 0.86
C ARG A 215 -9.39 28.74 0.54
N TRP A 216 -9.08 28.01 -0.53
CA TRP A 216 -9.88 26.91 -1.03
C TRP A 216 -8.98 25.72 -1.35
N SER A 217 -9.35 24.51 -0.94
CA SER A 217 -8.68 23.26 -1.32
C SER A 217 -9.69 22.18 -1.64
N PHE A 218 -9.37 21.32 -2.60
CA PHE A 218 -10.14 20.11 -2.89
C PHE A 218 -9.25 19.03 -3.51
N GLY A 219 -9.69 17.78 -3.40
CA GLY A 219 -9.06 16.63 -4.05
C GLY A 219 -9.31 16.61 -5.55
N VAL A 220 -8.27 16.63 -6.37
CA VAL A 220 -8.35 16.57 -7.83
C VAL A 220 -8.51 15.13 -8.29
N ARG A 221 -9.44 14.90 -9.22
CA ARG A 221 -9.57 13.61 -9.90
C ARG A 221 -8.82 13.58 -11.23
N VAL A 222 -8.10 12.49 -11.49
CA VAL A 222 -7.34 12.27 -12.74
C VAL A 222 -8.21 12.33 -13.99
N ASP A 223 -9.50 12.00 -13.90
CA ASP A 223 -10.46 12.01 -15.01
C ASP A 223 -11.47 13.18 -14.92
N GLN A 224 -11.21 14.17 -14.07
CA GLN A 224 -12.14 15.30 -13.88
C GLN A 224 -12.14 16.26 -15.06
N HIS A 225 -10.98 16.46 -15.68
CA HIS A 225 -10.79 17.37 -16.80
C HIS A 225 -9.58 16.96 -17.66
N PRO A 226 -9.62 17.10 -19.00
CA PRO A 226 -8.51 16.69 -19.88
C PRO A 226 -7.16 17.36 -19.55
N SER A 227 -7.18 18.63 -19.11
CA SER A 227 -5.95 19.35 -18.72
C SER A 227 -5.26 18.72 -17.50
N VAL A 228 -6.00 18.04 -16.63
CA VAL A 228 -5.45 17.32 -15.47
C VAL A 228 -4.63 16.11 -15.94
N SER A 229 -5.19 15.26 -16.81
CA SER A 229 -4.45 14.13 -17.40
C SER A 229 -3.22 14.62 -18.19
N LYS A 230 -3.35 15.73 -18.93
CA LYS A 230 -2.25 16.36 -19.68
C LYS A 230 -1.13 16.82 -18.73
N ALA A 231 -1.48 17.50 -17.64
CA ALA A 231 -0.51 17.96 -16.65
C ALA A 231 0.22 16.82 -15.94
N LEU A 232 -0.50 15.77 -15.55
CA LEU A 232 0.12 14.58 -14.95
C LEU A 232 1.11 13.92 -15.91
N LYS A 233 0.77 13.83 -17.20
CA LYS A 233 1.67 13.32 -18.24
C LYS A 233 2.90 14.20 -18.42
N GLU A 234 2.76 15.52 -18.41
CA GLU A 234 3.90 16.43 -18.53
C GLU A 234 4.84 16.33 -17.32
N VAL A 235 4.30 16.38 -16.11
CA VAL A 235 5.08 16.38 -14.86
C VAL A 235 5.72 15.01 -14.61
N LEU A 236 4.91 13.94 -14.64
CA LEU A 236 5.35 12.63 -14.19
C LEU A 236 6.14 11.85 -15.25
N ASN A 237 6.25 12.35 -16.50
CA ASN A 237 7.15 11.78 -17.50
C ASN A 237 8.48 12.55 -17.61
N LYS A 238 8.75 13.54 -16.75
CA LYS A 238 10.08 14.20 -16.66
C LYS A 238 11.08 13.24 -16.02
N PRO A 239 12.09 12.73 -16.75
CA PRO A 239 13.05 11.78 -16.21
C PRO A 239 13.77 12.33 -14.98
N GLU A 240 14.08 13.61 -14.96
CA GLU A 240 14.85 14.25 -13.90
C GLU A 240 14.12 14.24 -12.55
N LEU A 241 12.81 14.49 -12.57
CA LEU A 241 11.96 14.41 -11.38
C LEU A 241 11.76 12.96 -10.95
N VAL A 242 11.42 12.07 -11.89
CA VAL A 242 11.13 10.66 -11.58
C VAL A 242 12.37 9.96 -11.02
N GLU A 243 13.54 10.18 -11.61
CA GLU A 243 14.79 9.61 -11.12
C GLU A 243 15.13 10.10 -9.71
N GLY A 244 14.91 11.39 -9.42
CA GLY A 244 15.08 11.97 -8.10
C GLY A 244 14.12 11.33 -7.09
N LEU A 245 12.82 11.31 -7.40
CA LEU A 245 11.78 10.69 -6.56
C LEU A 245 12.09 9.21 -6.29
N GLU A 246 12.44 8.42 -7.31
CA GLU A 246 12.76 7.01 -7.14
C GLU A 246 14.07 6.77 -6.39
N ALA A 247 15.02 7.72 -6.44
CA ALA A 247 16.22 7.66 -5.61
C ALA A 247 15.86 7.77 -4.12
N ILE A 248 14.88 8.60 -3.78
CA ILE A 248 14.52 8.92 -2.39
C ILE A 248 13.49 7.94 -1.82
N LEU A 249 12.46 7.60 -2.61
CA LEU A 249 11.28 6.84 -2.18
C LEU A 249 11.28 5.38 -2.63
N GLY A 250 12.29 4.96 -3.40
CA GLY A 250 12.32 3.67 -4.06
C GLY A 250 11.53 3.67 -5.37
N LYS A 251 11.63 2.57 -6.12
CA LYS A 251 11.05 2.47 -7.47
C LYS A 251 9.53 2.60 -7.44
N ASN A 252 8.99 3.39 -8.38
CA ASN A 252 7.58 3.58 -8.66
C ASN A 252 6.74 3.93 -7.39
N PRO A 253 7.02 5.05 -6.71
CA PRO A 253 6.38 5.40 -5.45
C PRO A 253 4.85 5.49 -5.56
N ALA A 254 4.16 5.37 -4.42
CA ALA A 254 2.72 5.61 -4.33
C ALA A 254 2.43 7.11 -4.36
N ILE A 255 1.28 7.50 -4.92
CA ILE A 255 0.73 8.85 -4.77
C ILE A 255 -0.37 8.77 -3.72
N ILE A 256 -0.27 9.64 -2.71
CA ILE A 256 -1.10 9.61 -1.50
C ILE A 256 -1.88 10.91 -1.29
N GLU A 257 -1.61 11.93 -2.10
CA GLU A 257 -2.38 13.16 -2.18
C GLU A 257 -2.42 13.65 -3.62
N PHE A 258 -3.56 14.20 -4.02
CA PHE A 258 -3.67 14.94 -5.26
C PHE A 258 -4.65 16.09 -5.11
N THR A 259 -4.15 17.30 -4.94
CA THR A 259 -4.95 18.47 -4.53
C THR A 259 -4.67 19.71 -5.37
N GLY A 260 -5.66 20.61 -5.38
CA GLY A 260 -5.50 21.99 -5.82
C GLY A 260 -5.75 22.92 -4.64
N ILE A 261 -4.83 23.84 -4.36
CA ILE A 261 -5.00 24.86 -3.31
C ILE A 261 -4.99 26.25 -3.94
N THR A 262 -6.01 27.05 -3.63
CA THR A 262 -6.15 28.43 -4.06
C THR A 262 -6.08 29.38 -2.88
N SER A 263 -5.39 30.51 -3.03
CA SER A 263 -5.37 31.61 -2.07
C SER A 263 -5.66 32.91 -2.83
N ALA A 264 -6.67 33.65 -2.40
CA ALA A 264 -7.02 34.95 -2.98
C ALA A 264 -6.58 36.09 -2.05
N TYR A 265 -6.66 37.32 -2.57
CA TYR A 265 -6.40 38.54 -1.80
C TYR A 265 -7.13 38.53 -0.45
N GLY A 266 -6.40 38.88 0.60
CA GLY A 266 -6.90 38.86 1.97
C GLY A 266 -6.70 37.52 2.69
N ALA A 267 -6.08 36.52 2.06
CA ALA A 267 -5.63 35.33 2.77
C ALA A 267 -4.51 35.70 3.76
N THR A 268 -4.67 35.36 5.04
CA THR A 268 -3.72 35.62 6.14
C THR A 268 -2.56 34.64 6.12
N ALA A 269 -1.41 34.91 6.74
CA ALA A 269 -0.33 33.91 6.79
C ALA A 269 -0.80 32.65 7.55
N GLN A 270 -0.53 31.46 7.02
CA GLN A 270 -0.62 30.25 7.83
C GLN A 270 0.48 30.26 8.89
N ARG A 271 0.25 29.59 10.02
CA ARG A 271 1.33 29.29 10.97
C ARG A 271 2.39 28.43 10.30
N TRP A 272 3.66 28.60 10.69
CA TRP A 272 4.71 27.64 10.34
C TRP A 272 4.34 26.26 10.86
N HIS A 273 4.38 25.29 9.97
CA HIS A 273 3.98 23.92 10.27
C HIS A 273 4.77 22.93 9.44
N GLN A 274 4.64 21.67 9.82
CA GLN A 274 5.04 20.49 9.07
C GLN A 274 3.72 19.81 8.68
N ASP A 275 3.63 19.28 7.47
CA ASP A 275 2.42 18.57 7.02
C ASP A 275 2.18 17.33 7.88
N VAL A 276 3.26 16.69 8.32
CA VAL A 276 3.22 15.54 9.22
C VAL A 276 3.46 16.02 10.65
N VAL A 277 2.56 15.66 11.57
CA VAL A 277 2.69 16.03 12.97
C VAL A 277 3.86 15.28 13.64
N PRO A 278 4.54 15.88 14.64
CA PRO A 278 5.64 15.25 15.34
C PRO A 278 5.34 13.83 15.84
N GLU A 279 4.12 13.61 16.33
CA GLU A 279 3.61 12.34 16.87
C GLU A 279 3.50 11.24 15.81
N GLY A 280 3.37 11.60 14.53
CA GLY A 280 3.23 10.71 13.38
C GLY A 280 4.43 10.68 12.46
N SER A 281 5.54 11.29 12.85
CA SER A 281 6.64 11.62 11.93
C SER A 281 7.55 10.45 11.63
N ALA A 282 7.90 10.25 10.36
CA ALA A 282 8.97 9.34 9.95
C ALA A 282 10.35 9.81 10.42
N ALA A 283 10.56 11.12 10.61
CA ALA A 283 11.78 11.63 11.23
C ALA A 283 11.84 11.18 12.69
N LYS A 284 10.74 11.27 13.46
CA LYS A 284 10.70 10.88 14.88
C LYS A 284 10.60 9.37 15.10
N TYR A 285 9.82 8.64 14.31
CA TYR A 285 9.55 7.21 14.46
C TYR A 285 9.81 6.47 13.15
N SER A 286 11.07 6.48 12.72
CA SER A 286 11.53 5.98 11.42
C SER A 286 11.34 4.48 11.18
N ARG A 287 10.90 3.73 12.19
CA ARG A 287 10.49 2.32 12.11
C ARG A 287 8.98 2.08 12.06
N SER A 288 8.16 3.06 12.45
CA SER A 288 6.71 3.00 12.23
C SER A 288 6.26 3.76 10.99
N PHE A 289 6.93 4.84 10.61
CA PHE A 289 6.44 5.67 9.49
C PHE A 289 7.41 5.75 8.32
N VAL A 290 6.85 5.77 7.11
CA VAL A 290 7.58 6.06 5.86
C VAL A 290 7.65 7.57 5.64
N PRO A 291 8.73 8.11 5.06
CA PRO A 291 8.78 9.52 4.69
C PRO A 291 7.85 9.80 3.51
N SER A 292 7.42 11.05 3.37
CA SER A 292 6.57 11.51 2.27
C SER A 292 7.01 12.89 1.78
N TYR A 293 6.74 13.18 0.51
CA TYR A 293 7.20 14.40 -0.15
C TYR A 293 6.10 14.98 -1.03
N SER A 294 5.80 16.26 -0.85
CA SER A 294 4.79 17.02 -1.59
C SER A 294 5.45 17.86 -2.67
N LEU A 295 4.98 17.73 -3.91
CA LEU A 295 5.40 18.56 -5.04
C LEU A 295 4.39 19.69 -5.22
N PHE A 296 4.80 20.92 -4.91
CA PHE A 296 3.99 22.12 -5.12
C PHE A 296 4.33 22.78 -6.44
N ILE A 297 3.35 22.95 -7.34
CA ILE A 297 3.53 23.60 -8.64
C ILE A 297 2.60 24.82 -8.74
N PRO A 298 3.10 26.06 -8.76
CA PRO A 298 2.29 27.23 -9.08
C PRO A 298 1.82 27.20 -10.53
N LEU A 299 0.54 27.50 -10.70
CA LEU A 299 -0.10 27.60 -12.01
C LEU A 299 -0.15 29.05 -12.55
N GLN A 300 0.60 29.94 -11.90
CA GLN A 300 0.85 31.33 -12.31
C GLN A 300 2.22 31.76 -11.75
N ASN A 301 2.84 32.77 -12.33
CA ASN A 301 3.99 33.42 -11.68
C ASN A 301 3.55 33.92 -10.30
N THR A 302 4.29 33.52 -9.27
CA THR A 302 3.89 33.76 -7.88
C THR A 302 4.97 34.56 -7.17
N THR A 303 4.64 35.79 -6.79
CA THR A 303 5.50 36.68 -6.00
C THR A 303 5.25 36.46 -4.51
N LYS A 304 6.07 37.06 -3.66
CA LYS A 304 5.87 37.16 -2.21
C LYS A 304 4.56 37.85 -1.89
N ALA A 305 4.18 38.89 -2.64
CA ALA A 305 2.94 39.64 -2.40
C ALA A 305 1.66 38.85 -2.75
N ILE A 306 1.74 37.94 -3.73
CA ILE A 306 0.66 36.99 -4.09
C ILE A 306 0.65 35.77 -3.15
N GLY A 307 1.68 35.64 -2.30
CA GLY A 307 1.78 34.61 -1.27
C GLY A 307 2.55 33.38 -1.71
N ALA A 308 3.72 33.52 -2.36
CA ALA A 308 4.63 32.40 -2.57
C ALA A 308 4.88 31.61 -1.26
N THR A 309 4.88 30.28 -1.32
CA THR A 309 5.09 29.44 -0.12
C THR A 309 6.42 29.79 0.54
N ASP A 310 6.41 30.02 1.85
CA ASP A 310 7.63 30.21 2.63
C ASP A 310 8.17 28.85 3.08
N ILE A 311 9.49 28.66 3.01
CA ILE A 311 10.18 27.41 3.34
C ILE A 311 11.33 27.65 4.32
N CYS A 312 11.66 26.63 5.10
CA CYS A 312 12.77 26.63 6.06
C CYS A 312 13.65 25.38 5.83
N PRO A 313 14.56 25.40 4.82
CA PRO A 313 15.31 24.21 4.40
C PRO A 313 16.21 23.64 5.49
N GLY A 314 16.31 22.31 5.59
CA GLY A 314 17.09 21.58 6.60
C GLY A 314 16.26 21.14 7.81
N THR A 315 15.04 21.67 7.95
CA THR A 315 14.17 21.38 9.11
C THR A 315 13.39 20.06 9.02
N HIS A 316 13.51 19.30 7.94
CA HIS A 316 12.85 18.00 7.76
C HIS A 316 13.31 16.93 8.74
N MET A 317 14.39 17.19 9.47
CA MET A 317 14.88 16.31 10.51
C MET A 317 14.49 16.77 11.92
N CYS A 318 13.65 17.81 12.03
CA CYS A 318 13.27 18.41 13.30
C CYS A 318 11.87 17.94 13.70
N ALA A 319 11.75 16.94 14.56
CA ALA A 319 10.44 16.38 14.92
C ALA A 319 10.02 16.68 16.36
N ALA A 320 10.42 17.84 16.88
CA ALA A 320 10.09 18.31 18.24
C ALA A 320 8.99 19.38 18.28
N GLY A 321 8.31 19.65 17.16
CA GLY A 321 7.21 20.62 17.07
C GLY A 321 7.57 21.93 16.37
N PRO A 322 6.75 22.99 16.56
CA PRO A 322 6.88 24.25 15.85
C PRO A 322 8.27 24.88 16.02
N ILE A 323 8.83 25.38 14.92
CA ILE A 323 10.18 25.91 14.86
C ILE A 323 10.11 27.44 14.77
N HIS A 324 10.45 28.12 15.87
CA HIS A 324 10.29 29.58 15.97
C HIS A 324 11.29 30.38 15.13
N PHE A 325 12.50 29.85 14.90
CA PHE A 325 13.52 30.61 14.17
C PHE A 325 13.14 30.83 12.69
N CYS A 326 12.32 29.94 12.11
CA CYS A 326 11.83 30.07 10.75
C CYS A 326 10.96 31.33 10.54
N GLU A 327 10.41 31.93 11.61
CA GLU A 327 9.71 33.22 11.50
C GLU A 327 10.65 34.35 11.05
N TYR A 328 11.93 34.24 11.38
CA TYR A 328 12.94 35.26 11.09
C TYR A 328 13.81 34.89 9.88
N SER A 329 14.12 33.61 9.70
CA SER A 329 15.08 33.15 8.70
C SER A 329 14.44 32.38 7.53
N GLY A 330 13.15 32.04 7.63
CA GLY A 330 12.39 31.44 6.55
C GLY A 330 12.17 32.44 5.41
N PHE A 331 12.08 31.93 4.18
CA PHE A 331 11.99 32.77 2.98
C PHE A 331 11.05 32.18 1.93
N PRO A 332 10.45 33.00 1.06
CA PRO A 332 9.56 32.52 0.02
C PRO A 332 10.32 31.78 -1.07
N VAL A 333 9.69 30.74 -1.64
CA VAL A 333 10.21 30.03 -2.82
C VAL A 333 10.40 30.96 -4.03
N SER A 334 9.76 32.13 -4.05
CA SER A 334 9.98 33.14 -5.09
C SER A 334 11.39 33.74 -5.10
N GLY A 335 12.16 33.56 -4.01
CA GLY A 335 13.55 33.97 -3.90
C GLY A 335 13.77 35.48 -3.99
N ALA A 336 15.03 35.90 -4.14
CA ALA A 336 15.41 37.31 -4.22
C ALA A 336 14.89 38.02 -5.48
N ALA A 337 14.70 37.29 -6.58
CA ALA A 337 14.07 37.80 -7.80
C ALA A 337 12.55 38.02 -7.65
N ASP A 338 11.99 37.62 -6.50
CA ASP A 338 10.58 37.67 -6.15
C ASP A 338 9.64 37.10 -7.23
N ASN A 339 10.03 35.98 -7.82
CA ASN A 339 9.21 35.29 -8.81
C ASN A 339 9.42 33.78 -8.72
N TRP A 340 8.43 33.06 -8.22
CA TRP A 340 8.32 31.61 -8.39
C TRP A 340 7.63 31.34 -9.73
N PRO A 341 8.36 30.91 -10.76
CA PRO A 341 7.80 30.88 -12.11
C PRO A 341 6.71 29.83 -12.27
N LEU A 342 5.71 30.16 -13.09
CA LEU A 342 4.69 29.25 -13.60
C LEU A 342 5.29 27.89 -14.02
N GLY A 343 4.72 26.80 -13.50
CA GLY A 343 5.08 25.44 -13.92
C GLY A 343 6.43 24.92 -13.39
N TRP A 344 7.15 25.69 -12.58
CA TRP A 344 8.25 25.18 -11.76
C TRP A 344 7.67 24.45 -10.55
N GLY A 345 8.35 23.44 -10.02
CA GLY A 345 7.85 22.68 -8.87
C GLY A 345 8.81 22.70 -7.68
N ALA A 346 8.31 22.96 -6.49
CA ALA A 346 9.06 22.75 -5.25
C ALA A 346 8.66 21.39 -4.66
N LEU A 347 9.57 20.43 -4.69
CA LEU A 347 9.42 19.16 -4.00
C LEU A 347 9.88 19.36 -2.55
N VAL A 348 8.99 19.12 -1.60
CA VAL A 348 9.18 19.42 -0.17
C VAL A 348 8.95 18.14 0.62
N ASN A 349 9.91 17.74 1.46
CA ASN A 349 9.68 16.70 2.45
C ASN A 349 8.58 17.17 3.40
N GLN A 350 7.57 16.34 3.70
CA GLN A 350 6.43 16.74 4.53
C GLN A 350 6.78 17.08 5.99
N GLN A 351 8.00 16.75 6.43
CA GLN A 351 8.55 17.19 7.70
C GLN A 351 9.29 18.54 7.60
N THR A 352 9.53 19.10 6.41
CA THR A 352 10.12 20.43 6.28
C THR A 352 9.14 21.47 6.78
N THR A 353 9.60 22.35 7.67
CA THR A 353 8.82 23.47 8.17
C THR A 353 8.60 24.49 7.06
N HIS A 354 7.33 24.79 6.79
CA HIS A 354 6.89 25.70 5.74
C HIS A 354 5.59 26.40 6.14
N ARG A 355 5.15 27.39 5.35
CA ARG A 355 3.81 28.00 5.48
C ARG A 355 3.28 28.54 4.16
N GLY A 356 1.96 28.55 4.02
CA GLY A 356 1.28 29.39 3.05
C GLY A 356 1.38 30.86 3.45
N ALA A 357 2.15 31.64 2.70
CA ALA A 357 2.29 33.08 2.90
C ALA A 357 0.95 33.83 2.66
N PRO A 358 0.81 35.06 3.20
CA PRO A 358 -0.39 35.86 2.98
C PRO A 358 -0.46 36.36 1.53
N HIS A 359 -1.68 36.59 1.04
CA HIS A 359 -1.90 37.26 -0.24
C HIS A 359 -2.31 38.71 0.01
N VAL A 360 -1.35 39.62 -0.17
CA VAL A 360 -1.50 41.05 0.17
C VAL A 360 -1.62 41.95 -1.06
N ASP A 361 -1.38 41.43 -2.27
CA ASP A 361 -1.55 42.19 -3.51
C ASP A 361 -3.04 42.29 -3.91
N PRO A 362 -3.68 43.47 -3.90
CA PRO A 362 -5.07 43.63 -4.31
C PRO A 362 -5.28 43.55 -5.82
N HIS A 363 -4.22 43.66 -6.62
CA HIS A 363 -4.25 43.61 -8.08
C HIS A 363 -3.67 42.30 -8.63
N GLY A 364 -3.05 41.50 -7.76
CA GLY A 364 -2.51 40.20 -8.09
C GLY A 364 -3.59 39.15 -8.36
N PRO A 365 -3.36 38.19 -9.26
CA PRO A 365 -4.26 37.07 -9.46
C PRO A 365 -4.25 36.14 -8.24
N SER A 366 -5.36 35.44 -7.99
CA SER A 366 -5.37 34.36 -7.00
C SER A 366 -4.27 33.34 -7.28
N ARG A 367 -3.52 33.00 -6.23
CA ARG A 367 -2.47 31.98 -6.24
C ARG A 367 -3.10 30.60 -6.26
N VAL A 368 -2.84 29.84 -7.31
CA VAL A 368 -3.24 28.43 -7.42
C VAL A 368 -2.00 27.54 -7.41
N LEU A 369 -2.01 26.52 -6.56
CA LEU A 369 -1.01 25.45 -6.47
C LEU A 369 -1.65 24.12 -6.88
N PHE A 370 -0.92 23.37 -7.71
CA PHE A 370 -1.20 21.99 -8.07
C PHE A 370 -0.25 21.08 -7.30
N ILE A 371 -0.79 20.14 -6.52
CA ILE A 371 -0.03 19.42 -5.49
C ILE A 371 -0.15 17.91 -5.68
N LEU A 372 1.00 17.22 -5.63
CA LEU A 372 1.10 15.76 -5.65
C LEU A 372 1.99 15.31 -4.50
N THR A 373 1.51 14.39 -3.66
CA THR A 373 2.30 13.86 -2.54
C THR A 373 2.66 12.41 -2.79
N PHE A 374 3.94 12.10 -2.62
CA PHE A 374 4.53 10.80 -2.89
C PHE A 374 5.00 10.14 -1.61
N ALA A 375 4.80 8.83 -1.52
CA ALA A 375 5.35 7.99 -0.46
C ALA A 375 5.87 6.68 -1.02
N PRO A 376 6.76 5.96 -0.32
CA PRO A 376 7.16 4.63 -0.72
C PRO A 376 5.93 3.73 -0.76
N ARG A 377 5.88 2.86 -1.77
CA ARG A 377 4.77 1.90 -1.91
C ARG A 377 4.78 0.89 -0.76
N PRO A 378 3.64 0.35 -0.34
CA PRO A 378 3.62 -0.76 0.61
C PRO A 378 4.31 -2.01 0.03
N GLN A 379 5.04 -2.74 0.88
CA GLN A 379 5.57 -4.07 0.57
C GLN A 379 5.13 -5.08 1.63
N PHE A 380 4.09 -5.84 1.33
CA PHE A 380 3.53 -6.86 2.21
C PHE A 380 3.62 -8.25 1.58
N THR A 381 4.82 -8.67 1.17
CA THR A 381 5.04 -10.00 0.56
C THR A 381 5.77 -10.93 1.52
N PRO A 382 5.61 -12.27 1.42
CA PRO A 382 6.24 -13.23 2.34
C PRO A 382 7.77 -13.21 2.30
N SER A 383 8.34 -12.72 1.20
CA SER A 383 9.79 -12.60 0.99
C SER A 383 10.31 -11.17 1.16
N LYS A 384 9.44 -10.16 1.22
CA LYS A 384 9.80 -8.75 1.43
C LYS A 384 8.69 -8.06 2.21
N LEU A 385 8.99 -7.70 3.44
CA LEU A 385 8.09 -7.04 4.37
C LEU A 385 8.65 -5.65 4.74
N GLU A 386 7.91 -4.62 4.41
CA GLU A 386 8.06 -3.27 4.95
C GLU A 386 6.90 -3.00 5.89
N THR A 387 7.15 -2.89 7.18
CA THR A 387 6.12 -2.80 8.22
C THR A 387 5.66 -1.38 8.51
N ARG A 388 6.36 -0.38 7.98
CA ARG A 388 6.01 1.03 8.18
C ARG A 388 4.70 1.40 7.51
N MET A 389 3.94 2.29 8.14
CA MET A 389 2.74 2.92 7.61
C MET A 389 3.05 4.34 7.11
N ILE A 390 2.08 4.99 6.47
CA ILE A 390 2.20 6.42 6.16
C ILE A 390 2.18 7.21 7.47
N SER A 391 2.99 8.26 7.55
CA SER A 391 2.99 9.20 8.67
C SER A 391 1.61 9.73 9.03
N THR A 392 1.31 9.92 10.31
CA THR A 392 -0.01 10.42 10.75
C THR A 392 -0.06 11.95 10.84
N GLY A 393 -1.28 12.50 10.91
CA GLY A 393 -1.54 13.92 11.16
C GLY A 393 -1.44 14.84 9.93
N GLY A 394 -1.07 14.29 8.77
CA GLY A 394 -1.20 14.98 7.49
C GLY A 394 -2.60 14.82 6.89
N SER A 395 -3.13 15.89 6.28
CA SER A 395 -4.37 15.81 5.50
C SER A 395 -4.08 15.20 4.12
N TYR A 396 -4.04 13.87 4.03
CA TYR A 396 -3.90 13.17 2.76
C TYR A 396 -5.19 13.24 1.94
N SER A 397 -5.25 14.28 1.13
CA SER A 397 -6.41 14.63 0.31
C SER A 397 -6.31 13.98 -1.06
N LEU A 398 -6.55 12.66 -1.11
CA LEU A 398 -6.64 11.89 -2.35
C LEU A 398 -8.05 11.33 -2.53
N HIS A 399 -8.65 11.58 -3.70
CA HIS A 399 -9.96 11.04 -4.02
C HIS A 399 -9.97 9.51 -3.85
N TRP A 400 -11.01 8.96 -3.18
CA TRP A 400 -11.08 7.56 -2.74
C TRP A 400 -10.73 6.55 -3.83
N SER A 401 -11.13 6.80 -5.09
CA SER A 401 -10.88 5.88 -6.20
C SER A 401 -9.43 5.85 -6.70
N GLN A 402 -8.58 6.78 -6.27
CA GLN A 402 -7.20 6.92 -6.75
C GLN A 402 -6.18 6.29 -5.81
N TRP A 403 -6.59 5.91 -4.60
CA TRP A 403 -5.77 5.08 -3.72
C TRP A 403 -5.42 3.75 -4.40
N GLY A 404 -4.36 3.10 -3.92
CA GLY A 404 -3.84 1.84 -4.44
C GLY A 404 -2.99 1.97 -5.72
N HIS A 405 -2.86 3.19 -6.24
CA HIS A 405 -2.12 3.51 -7.47
C HIS A 405 -0.74 4.09 -7.17
N THR A 406 0.13 4.03 -8.18
CA THR A 406 1.54 4.42 -8.13
C THR A 406 1.84 5.51 -9.14
N LEU A 407 3.01 6.12 -9.06
CA LEU A 407 3.51 7.12 -10.00
C LEU A 407 3.31 6.68 -11.46
N ARG A 408 3.64 5.43 -11.79
CA ARG A 408 3.46 4.89 -13.15
C ARG A 408 2.00 4.80 -13.60
N ASP A 409 1.06 4.68 -12.68
CA ASP A 409 -0.36 4.70 -13.03
C ASP A 409 -0.83 6.11 -13.34
N PHE A 410 -0.37 7.10 -12.57
CA PHE A 410 -0.63 8.52 -12.81
C PHE A 410 0.14 9.09 -14.02
N GLN A 411 1.20 8.44 -14.49
CA GLN A 411 1.86 8.77 -15.77
C GLN A 411 0.94 8.53 -16.98
N ASP A 412 0.00 7.58 -16.87
CA ASP A 412 -0.94 7.27 -17.95
C ASP A 412 -2.33 6.93 -17.39
N PRO A 413 -3.01 7.92 -16.76
CA PRO A 413 -4.24 7.69 -16.01
C PRO A 413 -5.37 7.25 -16.94
N ASP A 414 -5.36 7.75 -18.18
CA ASP A 414 -6.37 7.44 -19.20
C ASP A 414 -6.40 5.95 -19.54
N THR A 415 -5.30 5.21 -19.38
CA THR A 415 -5.26 3.76 -19.66
C THR A 415 -5.24 2.93 -18.38
N ARG A 416 -4.48 3.35 -17.37
CA ARG A 416 -4.21 2.57 -16.14
C ARG A 416 -5.23 2.80 -15.03
N MET A 417 -5.98 3.90 -15.09
CA MET A 417 -6.92 4.33 -14.05
C MET A 417 -8.36 4.44 -14.56
N LYS A 418 -8.76 3.58 -15.52
CA LYS A 418 -10.15 3.49 -15.98
C LYS A 418 -11.05 2.79 -14.97
N HIS A 419 -12.30 3.23 -14.87
CA HIS A 419 -13.35 2.45 -14.22
C HIS A 419 -13.68 1.17 -15.01
N PRO A 420 -14.04 0.06 -14.33
CA PRO A 420 -14.18 -0.10 -12.88
C PRO A 420 -12.85 -0.44 -12.16
N TRP A 421 -11.78 -0.71 -12.90
CA TRP A 421 -10.50 -1.23 -12.37
C TRP A 421 -9.85 -0.29 -11.35
N ARG A 422 -9.94 1.02 -11.58
CA ARG A 422 -9.51 2.05 -10.64
C ARG A 422 -10.13 1.88 -9.25
N ALA A 423 -11.46 1.74 -9.17
CA ALA A 423 -12.16 1.56 -7.91
C ALA A 423 -11.80 0.23 -7.22
N LEU A 424 -11.71 -0.86 -7.99
CA LEU A 424 -11.31 -2.16 -7.44
C LEU A 424 -9.88 -2.14 -6.89
N ARG A 425 -9.00 -1.35 -7.48
CA ARG A 425 -7.63 -1.16 -6.99
C ARG A 425 -7.57 -0.31 -5.74
N ALA A 426 -8.35 0.75 -5.67
CA ALA A 426 -8.49 1.56 -4.46
C ALA A 426 -8.98 0.75 -3.26
N LEU A 427 -9.86 -0.23 -3.48
CA LEU A 427 -10.35 -1.12 -2.43
C LEU A 427 -9.39 -2.29 -2.12
N GLY A 428 -8.20 -2.34 -2.74
CA GLY A 428 -7.24 -3.43 -2.55
C GLY A 428 -7.66 -4.78 -3.16
N LEU A 429 -8.72 -4.81 -3.99
CA LEU A 429 -9.33 -6.05 -4.49
C LEU A 429 -8.66 -6.58 -5.76
N TYR A 430 -8.22 -5.69 -6.66
CA TYR A 430 -7.65 -6.08 -7.94
C TYR A 430 -6.56 -5.13 -8.41
N LYS A 431 -5.51 -5.70 -8.99
CA LYS A 431 -4.58 -4.99 -9.87
C LYS A 431 -4.15 -5.90 -11.05
N PRO A 432 -3.76 -5.32 -12.19
CA PRO A 432 -3.08 -6.07 -13.25
C PRO A 432 -1.83 -6.80 -12.75
N ARG A 433 -1.44 -7.89 -13.44
CA ARG A 433 -0.32 -8.74 -13.03
C ARG A 433 1.02 -7.99 -12.99
N ASP A 434 1.21 -7.07 -13.91
CA ASP A 434 2.40 -6.23 -14.09
C ASP A 434 2.35 -4.92 -13.27
N ALA A 435 1.20 -4.59 -12.68
CA ALA A 435 1.05 -3.42 -11.82
C ALA A 435 1.59 -3.69 -10.41
N GLN A 436 1.92 -2.62 -9.68
CA GLN A 436 2.39 -2.68 -8.29
C GLN A 436 1.36 -2.02 -7.35
N TRP A 437 1.25 -2.49 -6.11
CA TRP A 437 0.35 -1.86 -5.15
C TRP A 437 0.94 -0.51 -4.68
N GLY A 438 0.10 0.53 -4.73
CA GLY A 438 0.21 1.70 -3.85
C GLY A 438 -0.56 1.46 -2.54
N TRP A 439 -0.69 2.50 -1.72
CA TRP A 439 -1.47 2.44 -0.49
C TRP A 439 -2.97 2.44 -0.79
N ASP A 440 -3.69 1.38 -0.43
CA ASP A 440 -5.13 1.27 -0.70
C ASP A 440 -5.97 2.09 0.28
N TYR A 441 -7.19 2.43 -0.13
CA TYR A 441 -8.11 3.29 0.62
C TYR A 441 -8.50 2.68 1.97
N LEU A 442 -8.72 1.36 2.01
CA LEU A 442 -9.18 0.69 3.22
C LEU A 442 -8.08 0.70 4.29
N SER A 443 -6.85 0.41 3.90
CA SER A 443 -5.71 0.45 4.82
C SER A 443 -5.44 1.83 5.37
N GLN A 444 -5.65 2.87 4.55
CA GLN A 444 -5.43 4.26 4.95
C GLN A 444 -6.57 4.82 5.80
N ALA A 445 -7.82 4.57 5.40
CA ALA A 445 -8.98 4.92 6.22
C ALA A 445 -8.94 4.23 7.59
N SER A 446 -8.53 2.96 7.63
CA SER A 446 -8.38 2.23 8.90
C SER A 446 -7.31 2.86 9.80
N GLY A 447 -6.15 3.24 9.24
CA GLY A 447 -5.10 3.92 10.00
C GLY A 447 -5.57 5.26 10.57
N ARG A 448 -6.26 6.07 9.77
CA ARG A 448 -6.79 7.37 10.20
C ARG A 448 -7.86 7.25 11.28
N VAL A 449 -8.78 6.29 11.14
CA VAL A 449 -9.79 5.98 12.16
C VAL A 449 -9.12 5.51 13.46
N ALA A 450 -8.17 4.58 13.36
CA ALA A 450 -7.53 3.97 14.53
C ALA A 450 -6.75 4.98 15.38
N ASN A 451 -6.31 6.08 14.77
CA ASN A 451 -5.45 7.10 15.38
C ASN A 451 -6.14 8.47 15.52
N GLU A 452 -7.47 8.53 15.30
CA GLU A 452 -8.25 9.77 15.32
C GLU A 452 -7.58 10.90 14.52
N GLU A 453 -7.18 10.63 13.28
CA GLU A 453 -6.59 11.66 12.43
C GLU A 453 -7.65 12.64 11.89
N GLU A 454 -7.20 13.70 11.21
CA GLU A 454 -8.07 14.72 10.60
C GLU A 454 -9.27 14.09 9.87
N GLY A 455 -10.47 14.62 10.09
CA GLY A 455 -11.74 14.06 9.57
C GLY A 455 -12.27 12.82 10.33
N PHE A 456 -11.51 12.27 11.27
CA PHE A 456 -11.89 11.14 12.12
C PHE A 456 -11.77 11.44 13.63
N HIS A 457 -11.84 12.72 14.01
CA HIS A 457 -12.03 13.12 15.40
C HIS A 457 -13.50 12.98 15.82
N ARG A 458 -13.76 13.03 17.13
CA ARG A 458 -15.12 13.06 17.68
C ARG A 458 -15.98 14.16 17.05
N GLU A 459 -15.46 15.38 17.00
CA GLU A 459 -16.16 16.52 16.40
C GLU A 459 -16.52 16.28 14.94
N SER A 460 -15.65 15.60 14.18
CA SER A 460 -15.93 15.21 12.80
C SER A 460 -17.07 14.19 12.71
N LEU A 461 -17.15 13.23 13.65
CA LEU A 461 -18.27 12.29 13.73
C LEU A 461 -19.57 13.02 14.04
N ASP A 462 -19.58 13.88 15.06
CA ASP A 462 -20.76 14.63 15.46
C ASP A 462 -21.26 15.54 14.33
N GLY A 463 -20.33 16.21 13.64
CA GLY A 463 -20.60 16.97 12.42
C GLY A 463 -21.19 16.11 11.31
N GLN A 464 -20.66 14.90 11.09
CA GLN A 464 -21.19 13.97 10.09
C GLN A 464 -22.60 13.48 10.45
N LEU A 465 -22.84 13.11 11.71
CA LEU A 465 -24.15 12.68 12.21
C LEU A 465 -25.18 13.79 12.11
N SER A 466 -24.79 15.04 12.38
CA SER A 466 -25.68 16.22 12.20
C SER A 466 -26.12 16.42 10.74
N LYS A 467 -25.32 15.94 9.77
CA LYS A 467 -25.62 15.97 8.33
C LYS A 467 -26.39 14.73 7.83
N GLY A 468 -26.91 13.89 8.72
CA GLY A 468 -27.60 12.64 8.38
C GLY A 468 -26.69 11.40 8.34
N GLY A 469 -25.46 11.51 8.86
CA GLY A 469 -24.54 10.39 9.01
C GLY A 469 -24.06 9.81 7.69
N LEU A 470 -24.03 8.48 7.58
CA LEU A 470 -23.66 7.78 6.35
C LEU A 470 -24.84 7.79 5.37
N THR A 471 -24.86 8.72 4.42
CA THR A 471 -26.00 8.96 3.50
C THR A 471 -26.42 7.74 2.66
N PHE A 472 -25.54 6.76 2.47
CA PHE A 472 -25.85 5.51 1.76
C PHE A 472 -26.50 4.44 2.67
N LEU A 473 -26.58 4.69 3.98
CA LEU A 473 -27.06 3.77 5.00
C LEU A 473 -28.19 4.42 5.82
N PRO A 474 -29.37 3.80 5.94
CA PRO A 474 -30.46 4.33 6.78
C PRO A 474 -30.04 4.56 8.23
N ASP A 475 -30.52 5.64 8.85
CA ASP A 475 -30.16 6.05 10.23
C ASP A 475 -30.28 4.93 11.26
N TRP A 476 -31.30 4.08 11.15
CA TRP A 476 -31.53 2.96 12.07
C TRP A 476 -30.53 1.80 11.92
N LEU A 477 -29.69 1.82 10.89
CA LEU A 477 -28.54 0.91 10.71
C LEU A 477 -27.21 1.55 11.09
N GLN A 478 -27.20 2.85 11.41
CA GLN A 478 -26.01 3.56 11.84
C GLN A 478 -25.81 3.37 13.34
N GLY A 479 -24.55 3.17 13.73
CA GLY A 479 -24.15 2.92 15.11
C GLY A 479 -24.21 4.18 15.98
N HIS A 480 -23.99 3.99 17.27
CA HIS A 480 -23.81 5.08 18.22
C HIS A 480 -22.41 5.02 18.81
N ALA A 481 -21.76 6.17 18.96
CA ALA A 481 -20.55 6.28 19.76
C ALA A 481 -20.91 6.67 21.20
N SER A 482 -20.16 6.18 22.17
CA SER A 482 -20.34 6.55 23.57
C SER A 482 -20.24 8.07 23.76
N THR A 483 -20.86 8.63 24.80
CA THR A 483 -20.77 10.07 25.12
C THR A 483 -19.62 10.39 26.06
N ASP A 484 -18.82 9.40 26.45
CA ASP A 484 -17.69 9.62 27.35
C ASP A 484 -16.57 10.33 26.59
N GLU A 485 -16.28 11.57 26.99
CA GLU A 485 -15.18 12.37 26.42
C GLU A 485 -13.80 11.74 26.67
N GLU A 486 -13.69 10.79 27.62
CA GLU A 486 -12.44 10.09 27.93
C GLU A 486 -12.08 8.98 26.92
N THR A 487 -13.05 8.48 26.14
CA THR A 487 -12.78 7.41 25.16
C THR A 487 -12.42 7.99 23.78
N SER A 488 -11.12 8.09 23.52
CA SER A 488 -10.49 8.58 22.30
C SER A 488 -10.63 7.65 21.07
N TYR A 489 -11.82 7.07 20.82
CA TYR A 489 -12.04 6.18 19.66
C TYR A 489 -13.47 6.21 19.10
N ALA A 490 -14.13 7.37 19.09
CA ALA A 490 -15.56 7.48 18.75
C ALA A 490 -15.93 6.90 17.38
N TRP A 491 -15.07 7.08 16.37
CA TRP A 491 -15.28 6.50 15.03
C TRP A 491 -15.16 4.97 15.00
N VAL A 492 -14.26 4.39 15.80
CA VAL A 492 -14.12 2.93 15.91
C VAL A 492 -15.39 2.35 16.49
N GLU A 493 -15.90 2.93 17.59
CA GLU A 493 -17.14 2.51 18.24
C GLU A 493 -18.33 2.64 17.29
N PHE A 494 -18.47 3.79 16.63
CA PHE A 494 -19.54 4.03 15.65
C PHE A 494 -19.51 3.00 14.52
N MET A 495 -18.34 2.71 13.95
CA MET A 495 -18.22 1.73 12.87
C MET A 495 -18.47 0.29 13.35
N GLU A 496 -17.94 -0.08 14.51
CA GLU A 496 -18.17 -1.41 15.09
C GLU A 496 -19.67 -1.63 15.36
N ASP A 497 -20.34 -0.63 15.94
CA ASP A 497 -21.77 -0.70 16.20
C ASP A 497 -22.60 -0.67 14.92
N THR A 498 -22.22 0.15 13.93
CA THR A 498 -22.84 0.16 12.60
C THR A 498 -22.76 -1.22 11.93
N LEU A 499 -21.58 -1.85 11.95
CA LEU A 499 -21.38 -3.17 11.38
C LEU A 499 -22.18 -4.24 12.15
N ARG A 500 -22.28 -4.11 13.47
CA ARG A 500 -23.10 -4.98 14.33
C ARG A 500 -24.58 -4.86 13.99
N LEU A 501 -25.11 -3.64 13.88
CA LEU A 501 -26.50 -3.36 13.51
C LEU A 501 -26.82 -3.88 12.10
N CYS A 502 -25.93 -3.65 11.14
CA CYS A 502 -26.05 -4.17 9.78
C CYS A 502 -26.10 -5.70 9.78
N SER A 503 -25.13 -6.37 10.41
CA SER A 503 -25.05 -7.84 10.50
C SER A 503 -26.28 -8.45 11.18
N HIS A 504 -26.71 -7.89 12.32
CA HIS A 504 -27.88 -8.37 13.04
C HIS A 504 -29.18 -8.16 12.27
N THR A 505 -29.31 -7.04 11.56
CA THR A 505 -30.50 -6.77 10.75
C THR A 505 -30.54 -7.65 9.50
N THR A 506 -29.44 -7.79 8.78
CA THR A 506 -29.38 -8.71 7.62
C THR A 506 -29.66 -10.15 8.05
N GLN A 507 -29.21 -10.56 9.24
CA GLN A 507 -29.56 -11.85 9.83
C GLN A 507 -31.07 -11.99 10.11
N LYS A 508 -31.71 -10.98 10.71
CA LYS A 508 -33.17 -10.97 10.95
C LYS A 508 -33.96 -11.04 9.64
N PHE A 509 -33.58 -10.25 8.64
CA PHE A 509 -34.21 -10.31 7.31
C PHE A 509 -34.01 -11.66 6.64
N TYR A 510 -32.79 -12.21 6.71
CA TYR A 510 -32.52 -13.55 6.22
C TYR A 510 -33.46 -14.59 6.86
N LEU A 511 -33.56 -14.61 8.19
CA LEU A 511 -34.45 -15.51 8.91
C LEU A 511 -35.92 -15.31 8.53
N ALA A 512 -36.37 -14.05 8.39
CA ALA A 512 -37.73 -13.72 7.96
C ALA A 512 -38.03 -14.20 6.53
N VAL A 513 -37.08 -14.03 5.59
CA VAL A 513 -37.23 -14.48 4.20
C VAL A 513 -37.25 -16.01 4.13
N VAL A 514 -36.38 -16.69 4.86
CA VAL A 514 -36.35 -18.18 4.90
C VAL A 514 -37.64 -18.71 5.54
N PHE A 515 -38.08 -18.13 6.65
CA PHE A 515 -39.33 -18.53 7.31
C PHE A 515 -40.56 -18.23 6.42
N GLY A 516 -40.59 -17.05 5.79
CA GLY A 516 -41.65 -16.66 4.86
C GLY A 516 -41.72 -17.58 3.64
N TYR A 517 -40.57 -17.92 3.05
CA TYR A 517 -40.48 -18.90 1.97
C TYR A 517 -40.96 -20.28 2.42
N GLY A 518 -40.55 -20.74 3.59
CA GLY A 518 -40.98 -22.01 4.19
C GLY A 518 -42.49 -22.06 4.40
N SER A 519 -43.06 -21.04 5.05
CA SER A 519 -44.48 -20.89 5.30
C SER A 519 -45.29 -20.79 4.01
N PHE A 520 -44.82 -20.03 3.00
CA PHE A 520 -45.46 -19.95 1.69
C PHE A 520 -45.52 -21.32 1.01
N VAL A 521 -44.41 -22.07 1.02
CA VAL A 521 -44.37 -23.44 0.46
C VAL A 521 -45.38 -24.35 1.17
N VAL A 522 -45.49 -24.28 2.50
CA VAL A 522 -46.44 -25.10 3.27
C VAL A 522 -47.88 -24.69 2.98
N ILE A 523 -48.20 -23.40 3.07
CA ILE A 523 -49.56 -22.86 2.86
C ILE A 523 -50.03 -23.10 1.43
N TRP A 524 -49.18 -22.86 0.43
CA TRP A 524 -49.52 -23.08 -0.98
C TRP A 524 -49.81 -24.56 -1.27
N ASN A 525 -49.01 -25.48 -0.72
CA ASN A 525 -49.27 -26.90 -0.86
C ASN A 525 -50.52 -27.35 -0.07
N GLY A 526 -50.80 -26.73 1.08
CA GLY A 526 -52.03 -26.94 1.85
C GLY A 526 -53.28 -26.44 1.12
N PHE A 527 -53.22 -25.26 0.49
CA PHE A 527 -54.30 -24.72 -0.35
C PHE A 527 -54.58 -25.63 -1.55
N LEU A 528 -53.53 -26.09 -2.25
CA LEU A 528 -53.68 -27.03 -3.37
C LEU A 528 -54.33 -28.35 -2.95
N PHE A 529 -54.08 -28.81 -1.72
CA PHE A 529 -54.73 -29.98 -1.15
C PHE A 529 -56.20 -29.73 -0.82
N ALA A 530 -56.51 -28.60 -0.18
CA ALA A 530 -57.88 -28.20 0.13
C ALA A 530 -58.74 -27.97 -1.12
N ALA A 531 -58.14 -27.47 -2.21
CA ALA A 531 -58.78 -27.26 -3.52
C ALA A 531 -59.05 -28.55 -4.32
N GLY A 532 -59.08 -29.72 -3.66
CA GLY A 532 -59.53 -30.98 -4.27
C GLY A 532 -58.48 -31.71 -5.13
N ARG A 533 -57.26 -31.19 -5.28
CA ARG A 533 -56.15 -31.97 -5.85
C ARG A 533 -55.65 -32.95 -4.78
N ARG A 534 -56.27 -34.14 -4.73
CA ARG A 534 -56.11 -35.24 -3.74
C ARG A 534 -54.69 -35.78 -3.47
N HIS A 535 -53.63 -35.14 -3.93
CA HIS A 535 -52.27 -35.51 -3.56
C HIS A 535 -51.62 -34.39 -2.77
N PHE A 536 -51.72 -34.46 -1.44
CA PHE A 536 -50.79 -33.77 -0.54
C PHE A 536 -49.39 -34.32 -0.84
N ARG A 537 -48.66 -33.68 -1.75
CA ARG A 537 -47.34 -34.16 -2.15
C ARG A 537 -46.35 -33.71 -1.08
N VAL A 538 -46.24 -34.46 0.01
CA VAL A 538 -45.14 -34.33 1.00
C VAL A 538 -43.79 -34.27 0.27
N LYS A 539 -43.66 -35.03 -0.83
CA LYS A 539 -42.52 -35.00 -1.75
C LYS A 539 -42.25 -33.61 -2.37
N ALA A 540 -43.24 -32.75 -2.58
CA ALA A 540 -43.07 -31.41 -3.14
C ALA A 540 -42.54 -30.41 -2.10
N ILE A 541 -43.03 -30.47 -0.86
CA ILE A 541 -42.47 -29.72 0.28
C ILE A 541 -41.02 -30.18 0.52
N GLY A 542 -40.79 -31.49 0.60
CA GLY A 542 -39.46 -32.07 0.75
C GLY A 542 -38.49 -31.68 -0.36
N ARG A 543 -38.93 -31.65 -1.64
CA ARG A 543 -38.11 -31.17 -2.77
C ARG A 543 -37.78 -29.68 -2.67
N SER A 544 -38.71 -28.86 -2.20
CA SER A 544 -38.49 -27.41 -2.05
C SER A 544 -37.51 -27.12 -0.92
N MET A 545 -37.64 -27.82 0.22
CA MET A 545 -36.69 -27.75 1.33
C MET A 545 -35.31 -28.28 0.92
N LEU A 546 -35.26 -29.40 0.19
CA LEU A 546 -34.01 -29.93 -0.36
C LEU A 546 -33.35 -28.95 -1.33
N ARG A 547 -34.12 -28.24 -2.17
CA ARG A 547 -33.59 -27.19 -3.07
C ARG A 547 -32.94 -26.05 -2.28
N VAL A 548 -33.59 -25.56 -1.22
CA VAL A 548 -33.03 -24.53 -0.34
C VAL A 548 -31.73 -25.04 0.30
N LEU A 549 -31.75 -26.26 0.85
CA LEU A 549 -30.58 -26.86 1.50
C LEU A 549 -29.42 -27.05 0.53
N LEU A 550 -29.67 -27.55 -0.69
CA LEU A 550 -28.64 -27.72 -1.72
C LEU A 550 -28.06 -26.38 -2.17
N LEU A 551 -28.88 -25.34 -2.34
CA LEU A 551 -28.39 -24.02 -2.72
C LEU A 551 -27.55 -23.39 -1.60
N HIS A 552 -27.97 -23.50 -0.34
CA HIS A 552 -27.17 -23.06 0.79
C HIS A 552 -25.86 -23.86 0.88
N ALA A 553 -25.88 -25.17 0.65
CA ALA A 553 -24.67 -25.99 0.62
C ALA A 553 -23.70 -25.57 -0.51
N VAL A 554 -24.22 -25.22 -1.69
CA VAL A 554 -23.41 -24.69 -2.80
C VAL A 554 -22.80 -23.34 -2.43
N ILE A 555 -23.60 -22.41 -1.88
CA ILE A 555 -23.08 -21.09 -1.46
C ILE A 555 -22.07 -21.23 -0.35
N LEU A 556 -22.35 -22.02 0.68
CA LEU A 556 -21.40 -22.36 1.75
C LEU A 556 -20.09 -22.90 1.19
N SER A 557 -20.15 -23.77 0.17
CA SER A 557 -18.94 -24.31 -0.47
C SER A 557 -18.16 -23.24 -1.23
N ILE A 558 -18.86 -22.32 -1.93
CA ILE A 558 -18.23 -21.19 -2.63
C ILE A 558 -17.60 -20.22 -1.63
N GLU A 559 -18.32 -19.88 -0.56
CA GLU A 559 -17.83 -19.01 0.51
C GLU A 559 -16.62 -19.60 1.20
N GLU A 560 -16.69 -20.87 1.61
CA GLU A 560 -15.58 -21.56 2.26
C GLU A 560 -14.36 -21.63 1.34
N PHE A 561 -14.56 -21.89 0.05
CA PHE A 561 -13.48 -21.81 -0.94
C PHE A 561 -12.89 -20.41 -1.03
N ALA A 562 -13.72 -19.37 -1.12
CA ALA A 562 -13.27 -17.98 -1.19
C ALA A 562 -12.57 -17.52 0.10
N ARG A 563 -13.04 -17.95 1.28
CA ARG A 563 -12.37 -17.73 2.57
C ARG A 563 -11.03 -18.42 2.64
N ARG A 564 -10.93 -19.68 2.21
CA ARG A 564 -9.64 -20.38 2.14
C ARG A 564 -8.68 -19.68 1.18
N ARG A 565 -9.18 -19.20 0.04
CA ARG A 565 -8.38 -18.39 -0.89
C ARG A 565 -7.89 -17.10 -0.25
N LEU A 566 -8.76 -16.36 0.43
CA LEU A 566 -8.41 -15.13 1.15
C LEU A 566 -7.41 -15.40 2.28
N ALA A 567 -7.65 -16.41 3.12
CA ALA A 567 -6.79 -16.77 4.24
C ALA A 567 -5.38 -17.21 3.82
N VAL A 568 -5.21 -17.70 2.59
CA VAL A 568 -3.89 -18.05 2.04
C VAL A 568 -3.14 -16.83 1.51
N THR A 569 -3.82 -15.71 1.26
CA THR A 569 -3.18 -14.46 0.82
C THR A 569 -2.21 -13.92 1.88
N ASP A 570 -1.18 -13.23 1.39
CA ASP A 570 -0.11 -12.73 2.25
C ASP A 570 -0.59 -11.60 3.17
N TRP A 571 -1.50 -10.76 2.68
CA TRP A 571 -2.21 -9.75 3.47
C TRP A 571 -2.94 -10.40 4.67
N ALA A 572 -3.77 -11.41 4.41
CA ALA A 572 -4.54 -12.08 5.45
C ALA A 572 -3.66 -12.79 6.49
N LYS A 573 -2.59 -13.48 6.04
CA LYS A 573 -1.61 -14.12 6.93
C LYS A 573 -0.88 -13.10 7.81
N SER A 574 -0.55 -11.95 7.25
CA SER A 574 0.23 -10.92 7.95
C SER A 574 -0.60 -10.19 9.00
N ILE A 575 -1.90 -9.94 8.75
CA ILE A 575 -2.83 -9.41 9.75
C ILE A 575 -3.06 -10.44 10.87
N ARG A 576 -3.45 -11.68 10.51
CA ARG A 576 -3.75 -12.72 11.51
C ARG A 576 -2.54 -13.12 12.36
N GLY A 577 -1.35 -13.07 11.77
CA GLY A 577 -0.10 -13.33 12.48
C GLY A 577 0.45 -12.12 13.25
N SER A 578 -0.26 -11.00 13.27
CA SER A 578 0.18 -9.73 13.88
C SER A 578 1.58 -9.32 13.42
N ARG A 579 1.86 -9.49 12.12
CA ARG A 579 3.17 -9.24 11.52
C ARG A 579 3.27 -7.85 10.88
N LEU A 580 2.14 -7.30 10.43
CA LEU A 580 2.06 -5.92 9.93
C LEU A 580 2.09 -4.95 11.09
N TYR A 581 2.72 -3.79 10.87
CA TYR A 581 2.71 -2.65 11.78
C TYR A 581 3.19 -2.96 13.21
N ARG A 582 3.82 -4.10 13.45
CA ARG A 582 4.23 -4.50 14.80
C ARG A 582 5.62 -3.98 15.12
N LEU A 583 5.76 -3.39 16.31
CA LEU A 583 7.03 -2.98 16.87
C LEU A 583 8.01 -4.16 17.06
N PRO A 584 9.31 -3.96 16.87
CA PRO A 584 10.32 -4.85 17.44
C PRO A 584 10.21 -4.81 18.97
N SER A 585 10.21 -5.97 19.64
CA SER A 585 10.21 -6.01 21.10
C SER A 585 11.57 -5.50 21.59
N PRO A 586 11.65 -4.47 22.44
CA PRO A 586 12.85 -4.28 23.23
C PRO A 586 12.98 -5.47 24.18
N ASP A 587 14.16 -6.10 24.24
CA ASP A 587 14.50 -6.96 25.37
C ASP A 587 14.53 -6.05 26.59
N GLN A 588 13.53 -6.18 27.47
CA GLN A 588 13.46 -5.44 28.72
C GLN A 588 14.60 -5.91 29.62
N ASN A 589 15.63 -5.10 29.88
CA ASN A 589 16.41 -5.13 31.12
C ASN A 589 17.36 -3.93 31.30
N LEU A 590 17.05 -3.18 32.36
CA LEU A 590 17.86 -2.24 33.17
C LEU A 590 18.49 -1.00 32.51
N PRO A 591 18.07 0.22 32.92
CA PRO A 591 18.52 1.47 32.30
C PRO A 591 20.00 1.75 32.60
N LEU A 592 20.79 1.87 31.53
CA LEU A 592 22.03 2.65 31.59
C LEU A 592 21.73 4.14 31.38
N PRO A 593 22.49 5.07 31.98
CA PRO A 593 22.26 6.50 31.80
C PRO A 593 22.50 6.89 30.33
N GLY A 594 21.44 7.36 29.66
CA GLY A 594 21.55 7.94 28.32
C GLY A 594 22.20 9.33 28.35
N THR A 595 22.97 9.67 27.32
CA THR A 595 23.45 11.04 27.08
C THR A 595 22.47 11.80 26.19
N LEU A 596 22.41 13.13 26.37
CA LEU A 596 21.84 14.02 25.38
C LEU A 596 22.72 14.07 24.14
N LEU A 597 22.07 14.26 22.99
CA LEU A 597 22.68 14.36 21.67
C LEU A 597 23.12 15.80 21.40
N LEU A 598 24.27 15.94 20.76
CA LEU A 598 24.82 17.18 20.25
C LEU A 598 24.83 17.18 18.71
N LEU A 599 24.97 18.36 18.12
CA LEU A 599 25.08 18.55 16.67
C LEU A 599 26.30 17.85 16.09
N GLU A 600 27.39 17.86 16.86
CA GLU A 600 28.70 17.34 16.50
C GLU A 600 28.77 15.81 16.62
N ASP A 601 27.85 15.17 17.36
CA ASP A 601 27.90 13.73 17.57
C ASP A 601 27.74 12.94 16.26
N VAL A 602 28.45 11.84 16.12
CA VAL A 602 28.32 10.89 15.01
C VAL A 602 27.45 9.73 15.46
N LEU A 603 26.43 9.43 14.69
CA LEU A 603 25.36 8.52 15.06
C LEU A 603 25.44 7.23 14.27
N ILE A 604 25.28 6.12 14.98
CA ILE A 604 25.11 4.79 14.41
C ILE A 604 23.67 4.36 14.68
N LEU A 605 22.87 4.26 13.62
CA LEU A 605 21.49 3.82 13.72
C LEU A 605 21.12 2.91 12.56
N ASP A 606 20.56 1.76 12.88
CA ASP A 606 20.05 0.82 11.88
C ASP A 606 18.56 1.04 11.59
N GLN A 607 17.84 1.85 12.37
CA GLN A 607 16.39 2.08 12.27
C GLN A 607 15.95 2.65 10.90
N PHE A 608 16.85 3.28 10.16
CA PHE A 608 16.58 3.80 8.82
C PHE A 608 16.81 2.77 7.69
N GLN A 609 17.50 1.67 7.96
CA GLN A 609 17.91 0.69 6.96
C GLN A 609 16.70 -0.01 6.32
N SER A 610 16.63 0.00 4.98
CA SER A 610 15.67 -0.76 4.17
C SER A 610 16.14 -0.86 2.73
N GLU A 611 16.07 -2.05 2.15
CA GLU A 611 16.33 -2.29 0.73
C GLU A 611 15.26 -1.61 -0.17
N HIS A 612 14.08 -1.35 0.39
CA HIS A 612 12.91 -0.85 -0.34
C HIS A 612 12.77 0.67 -0.28
N LEU A 613 13.07 1.28 0.86
CA LEU A 613 12.93 2.72 1.05
C LEU A 613 14.14 3.48 0.50
N GLY A 614 14.16 3.67 -0.82
CA GLY A 614 15.07 4.54 -1.57
C GLY A 614 16.39 4.87 -0.89
N SER A 615 16.59 6.13 -0.52
CA SER A 615 17.81 6.65 0.10
C SER A 615 17.73 6.75 1.62
N TYR A 616 16.70 6.17 2.21
CA TYR A 616 16.39 6.37 3.62
C TYR A 616 17.49 5.80 4.52
N ASP A 617 18.18 4.75 4.08
CA ASP A 617 19.36 4.17 4.72
C ASP A 617 20.54 5.14 4.85
N ARG A 618 20.55 6.22 4.06
CA ARG A 618 21.62 7.23 4.02
C ARG A 618 21.21 8.56 4.65
N ILE A 619 20.04 8.64 5.24
CA ILE A 619 19.54 9.91 5.79
C ILE A 619 20.51 10.49 6.83
N LEU A 620 21.11 9.66 7.68
CA LEU A 620 22.10 10.13 8.65
C LEU A 620 23.38 10.61 7.99
N ASP A 621 23.82 9.97 6.90
CA ASP A 621 25.07 10.33 6.23
C ASP A 621 25.04 11.75 5.65
N PHE A 622 23.85 12.23 5.29
CA PHE A 622 23.66 13.53 4.65
C PHE A 622 22.96 14.54 5.55
N ALA A 623 21.90 14.16 6.26
CA ALA A 623 21.07 15.10 6.99
C ALA A 623 21.63 15.46 8.38
N HIS A 624 22.40 14.58 9.03
CA HIS A 624 22.96 14.86 10.36
C HIS A 624 24.34 15.55 10.28
N PRO A 625 24.54 16.74 10.88
CA PRO A 625 25.79 17.49 10.76
C PRO A 625 27.06 16.74 11.20
N GLY A 626 27.04 16.08 12.37
CA GLY A 626 28.18 15.30 12.86
C GLY A 626 28.55 14.14 11.95
N ASN A 627 27.56 13.40 11.43
CA ASN A 627 27.79 12.33 10.45
C ASN A 627 28.36 12.88 9.13
N ARG A 628 27.86 14.03 8.66
CA ARG A 628 28.35 14.69 7.44
C ARG A 628 29.82 15.08 7.59
N ARG A 629 30.17 15.75 8.71
CA ARG A 629 31.57 16.13 9.04
C ARG A 629 32.48 14.92 9.10
N PHE A 630 32.04 13.87 9.81
CA PHE A 630 32.82 12.63 9.92
C PHE A 630 32.99 11.94 8.57
N ASN A 631 31.94 11.88 7.74
CA ASN A 631 32.02 11.31 6.40
C ASN A 631 32.97 12.11 5.49
N THR A 632 33.00 13.44 5.59
CA THR A 632 33.97 14.28 4.88
C THR A 632 35.41 13.95 5.29
N MET A 633 35.67 13.81 6.60
CA MET A 633 36.97 13.39 7.13
C MET A 633 37.36 11.99 6.62
N ILE A 634 36.42 11.04 6.66
CA ILE A 634 36.62 9.68 6.10
C ILE A 634 37.00 9.75 4.62
N LEU A 635 36.28 10.53 3.81
CA LEU A 635 36.54 10.65 2.37
C LEU A 635 37.95 11.18 2.09
N GLN A 636 38.38 12.22 2.82
CA GLN A 636 39.72 12.81 2.71
C GLN A 636 40.84 11.79 2.98
N HIS A 637 40.60 10.83 3.86
CA HIS A 637 41.61 9.84 4.30
C HIS A 637 41.39 8.41 3.77
N SER A 638 40.35 8.18 2.95
CA SER A 638 39.97 6.84 2.48
C SER A 638 40.81 6.34 1.29
N LYS A 639 41.39 7.24 0.49
CA LYS A 639 42.05 6.87 -0.77
C LYS A 639 43.23 5.93 -0.52
N GLY A 640 43.16 4.71 -1.06
CA GLY A 640 44.19 3.69 -0.89
C GLY A 640 44.18 2.98 0.47
N TYR A 641 43.19 3.25 1.34
CA TYR A 641 43.11 2.67 2.68
C TYR A 641 43.19 1.13 2.67
N THR A 642 42.48 0.48 1.76
CA THR A 642 42.47 -0.98 1.64
C THR A 642 43.83 -1.59 1.31
N ALA A 643 44.71 -0.84 0.64
CA ALA A 643 46.07 -1.29 0.28
C ALA A 643 47.08 -1.13 1.43
N LEU A 644 46.73 -0.38 2.49
CA LEU A 644 47.65 -0.14 3.60
C LEU A 644 47.93 -1.42 4.41
N PRO A 645 49.18 -1.60 4.90
CA PRO A 645 49.50 -2.58 5.93
C PRO A 645 48.65 -2.41 7.19
N PHE A 646 48.45 -3.50 7.94
CA PHE A 646 47.60 -3.49 9.14
C PHE A 646 48.00 -2.43 10.18
N SER A 647 49.29 -2.22 10.41
CA SER A 647 49.80 -1.20 11.35
C SER A 647 49.39 0.22 10.95
N LEU A 648 49.50 0.56 9.66
CA LEU A 648 49.11 1.88 9.14
C LEU A 648 47.59 2.05 9.13
N LYS A 649 46.82 0.99 8.81
CA LYS A 649 45.36 1.02 8.95
C LYS A 649 44.94 1.31 10.39
N ARG A 650 45.61 0.70 11.36
CA ARG A 650 45.34 0.93 12.79
C ARG A 650 45.68 2.35 13.22
N SER A 651 46.85 2.87 12.83
CA SER A 651 47.26 4.25 13.13
C SER A 651 46.27 5.25 12.56
N LEU A 652 45.94 5.15 11.27
CA LEU A 652 45.03 6.10 10.63
C LEU A 652 43.64 6.10 11.28
N ARG A 653 43.11 4.94 11.69
CA ARG A 653 41.83 4.89 12.43
C ARG A 653 41.92 5.64 13.75
N ALA A 654 43.01 5.42 14.50
CA ALA A 654 43.23 6.10 15.77
C ALA A 654 43.35 7.62 15.57
N ASP A 655 44.06 8.06 14.53
CA ASP A 655 44.22 9.48 14.19
C ASP A 655 42.88 10.12 13.79
N VAL A 656 42.10 9.48 12.91
CA VAL A 656 40.76 9.96 12.52
C VAL A 656 39.82 10.07 13.72
N LEU A 657 39.82 9.07 14.62
CA LEU A 657 39.02 9.10 15.84
C LEU A 657 39.50 10.18 16.82
N LEU A 658 40.81 10.41 16.91
CA LEU A 658 41.39 11.47 17.73
C LEU A 658 40.98 12.85 17.21
N TRP A 659 41.05 13.08 15.89
CA TRP A 659 40.59 14.33 15.27
C TRP A 659 39.10 14.56 15.50
N ASN A 660 38.27 13.52 15.32
CA ASN A 660 36.84 13.58 15.64
C ASN A 660 36.59 14.00 17.10
N LYS A 661 37.36 13.43 18.04
CA LYS A 661 37.24 13.76 19.47
C LYS A 661 37.75 15.17 19.80
N GLN A 662 38.82 15.63 19.14
CA GLN A 662 39.35 17.00 19.29
C GLN A 662 38.36 18.05 18.79
N ASP A 663 37.55 17.70 17.80
CA ASP A 663 36.44 18.50 17.29
C ASP A 663 35.21 18.50 18.23
N GLY A 664 35.30 17.87 19.41
CA GLY A 664 34.20 17.75 20.37
C GLY A 664 33.15 16.69 20.01
N SER A 665 33.36 15.93 18.93
CA SER A 665 32.40 14.96 18.41
C SER A 665 32.54 13.59 19.10
N ARG A 666 31.44 13.02 19.58
CA ARG A 666 31.39 11.64 20.13
C ARG A 666 30.78 10.70 19.10
N ILE A 667 31.06 9.40 19.20
CA ILE A 667 30.37 8.40 18.39
C ILE A 667 29.33 7.71 19.27
N LEU A 668 28.05 7.86 18.94
CA LEU A 668 26.93 7.39 19.73
C LEU A 668 26.14 6.31 18.99
N ALA A 669 25.63 5.35 19.76
CA ALA A 669 24.65 4.37 19.30
C ALA A 669 23.54 4.22 20.34
N LYS A 670 22.39 3.68 19.93
CA LYS A 670 21.36 3.27 20.88
C LYS A 670 21.75 1.99 21.60
N ASN A 671 21.59 1.99 22.92
CA ASN A 671 21.71 0.78 23.73
C ASN A 671 20.42 -0.08 23.65
N VAL A 672 20.37 -1.17 24.41
CA VAL A 672 19.22 -2.10 24.45
C VAL A 672 17.94 -1.40 24.93
N ASP A 673 18.06 -0.39 25.79
CA ASP A 673 16.96 0.42 26.30
C ASP A 673 16.52 1.53 25.32
N GLY A 674 17.17 1.64 24.16
CA GLY A 674 16.90 2.70 23.18
C GLY A 674 17.51 4.06 23.50
N ALA A 675 18.26 4.18 24.60
CA ALA A 675 18.96 5.40 25.01
C ALA A 675 20.29 5.58 24.27
N TRP A 676 20.67 6.83 24.00
CA TRP A 676 21.95 7.16 23.37
C TRP A 676 23.12 6.99 24.34
N ALA A 677 24.13 6.24 23.93
CA ALA A 677 25.35 6.07 24.69
C ALA A 677 26.57 6.18 23.77
N GLU A 678 27.68 6.71 24.31
CA GLU A 678 28.96 6.68 23.61
C GLU A 678 29.41 5.23 23.45
N VAL A 679 29.78 4.87 22.23
CA VAL A 679 30.21 3.51 21.93
C VAL A 679 31.60 3.25 22.50
N ALA A 680 31.88 2.01 22.87
CA ALA A 680 33.23 1.62 23.28
C ALA A 680 34.24 1.92 22.16
N GLN A 681 35.50 2.21 22.54
CA GLN A 681 36.57 2.52 21.59
C GLN A 681 36.72 1.47 20.49
N GLU A 682 36.53 0.18 20.80
CA GLU A 682 36.58 -0.90 19.82
C GLU A 682 35.46 -0.78 18.77
N THR A 683 34.24 -0.45 19.18
CA THR A 683 33.10 -0.22 18.29
C THR A 683 33.33 1.01 17.42
N ALA A 684 33.84 2.11 18.00
CA ALA A 684 34.24 3.31 17.27
C ALA A 684 35.31 2.99 16.20
N GLU A 685 36.34 2.19 16.55
CA GLU A 685 37.36 1.74 15.60
C GLU A 685 36.78 0.85 14.50
N LYS A 686 35.85 -0.05 14.82
CA LYS A 686 35.17 -0.92 13.85
C LYS A 686 34.36 -0.10 12.86
N GLU A 687 33.61 0.90 13.34
CA GLU A 687 32.81 1.77 12.47
C GLU A 687 33.67 2.71 11.62
N CYS A 688 34.72 3.30 12.19
CA CYS A 688 35.71 4.06 11.43
C CYS A 688 36.35 3.20 10.34
N HIS A 689 36.77 1.97 10.68
CA HIS A 689 37.31 1.01 9.71
C HIS A 689 36.32 0.67 8.60
N LYS A 690 35.07 0.40 8.96
CA LYS A 690 33.99 0.09 8.02
C LYS A 690 33.79 1.24 7.05
N LYS A 691 33.68 2.48 7.54
CA LYS A 691 33.50 3.67 6.71
C LYS A 691 34.71 3.96 5.80
N LEU A 692 35.94 3.90 6.31
CA LEU A 692 37.16 4.04 5.48
C LEU A 692 37.26 2.96 4.40
N THR A 693 36.95 1.71 4.73
CA THR A 693 36.99 0.59 3.77
C THR A 693 35.96 0.79 2.66
N ARG A 694 34.71 1.11 3.02
CA ARG A 694 33.62 1.41 2.08
C ARG A 694 34.01 2.57 1.15
N ALA A 695 34.49 3.68 1.70
CA ALA A 695 34.89 4.85 0.92
C ALA A 695 36.08 4.56 -0.02
N SER A 696 36.97 3.64 0.36
CA SER A 696 38.13 3.27 -0.45
C SER A 696 37.83 2.27 -1.58
N ASN A 697 36.69 1.55 -1.51
CA ASN A 697 36.35 0.48 -2.44
C ASN A 697 34.83 0.37 -2.66
N SER A 698 34.38 0.78 -3.84
CA SER A 698 32.97 0.79 -4.22
C SER A 698 32.32 -0.60 -4.22
N GLY A 699 33.07 -1.66 -4.53
CA GLY A 699 32.58 -3.04 -4.46
C GLY A 699 32.27 -3.45 -3.01
N VAL A 700 33.17 -3.11 -2.09
CA VAL A 700 32.94 -3.35 -0.65
C VAL A 700 31.78 -2.50 -0.13
N GLU A 701 31.66 -1.25 -0.56
CA GLU A 701 30.51 -0.40 -0.22
C GLU A 701 29.17 -1.07 -0.56
N HIS A 702 29.02 -1.56 -1.78
CA HIS A 702 27.79 -2.20 -2.24
C HIS A 702 27.46 -3.47 -1.44
N VAL A 703 28.42 -4.37 -1.25
CA VAL A 703 28.19 -5.63 -0.50
C VAL A 703 27.93 -5.34 0.97
N SER A 704 28.65 -4.37 1.54
CA SER A 704 28.51 -4.02 2.96
C SER A 704 27.17 -3.35 3.24
N ARG A 705 26.60 -2.57 2.30
CA ARG A 705 25.22 -2.07 2.42
C ARG A 705 24.18 -3.18 2.42
N GLN A 706 24.32 -4.16 1.51
CA GLN A 706 23.42 -5.32 1.49
C GLN A 706 23.48 -6.10 2.81
N LEU A 707 24.66 -6.16 3.42
CA LEU A 707 24.83 -6.78 4.72
C LEU A 707 24.16 -6.00 5.86
N ASP A 708 24.22 -4.67 5.84
CA ASP A 708 23.47 -3.83 6.79
C ASP A 708 21.96 -4.06 6.67
N TYR A 709 21.44 -4.20 5.44
CA TYR A 709 20.03 -4.54 5.22
C TYR A 709 19.66 -5.91 5.78
N LEU A 710 20.46 -6.94 5.56
CA LEU A 710 20.20 -8.28 6.12
C LEU A 710 20.26 -8.27 7.66
N LYS A 711 21.15 -7.46 8.25
CA LYS A 711 21.20 -7.28 9.70
C LYS A 711 19.94 -6.59 10.22
N ALA A 712 19.48 -5.55 9.54
CA ALA A 712 18.21 -4.90 9.86
C ALA A 712 17.02 -5.85 9.67
N GLU A 713 17.01 -6.69 8.63
CA GLU A 713 15.97 -7.68 8.40
C GLU A 713 15.92 -8.73 9.53
N ASN A 714 17.06 -9.09 10.14
CA ASN A 714 17.05 -9.98 11.30
C ASN A 714 16.28 -9.41 12.49
N ILE A 715 16.31 -8.08 12.66
CA ILE A 715 15.69 -7.38 13.79
C ILE A 715 14.24 -7.02 13.47
N TYR A 716 14.00 -6.50 12.26
CA TYR A 716 12.74 -5.85 11.90
C TYR A 716 11.90 -6.66 10.90
N GLY A 717 12.50 -7.62 10.19
CA GLY A 717 11.90 -8.33 9.07
C GLY A 717 10.85 -9.38 9.45
N PHE A 718 10.28 -10.02 8.43
CA PHE A 718 9.15 -10.95 8.55
C PHE A 718 9.42 -12.15 9.47
N TRP A 719 10.66 -12.65 9.48
CA TRP A 719 11.06 -13.85 10.21
C TRP A 719 11.79 -13.57 11.52
N ARG A 720 11.80 -12.31 11.99
CA ARG A 720 12.54 -11.85 13.19
C ARG A 720 12.28 -12.67 14.46
N HIS A 721 11.12 -13.31 14.57
CA HIS A 721 10.73 -14.11 15.74
C HIS A 721 11.23 -15.57 15.69
N THR A 722 11.83 -16.00 14.57
CA THR A 722 12.31 -17.38 14.43
C THR A 722 13.66 -17.58 15.12
N SER A 723 13.92 -18.78 15.65
CA SER A 723 15.22 -19.15 16.24
C SER A 723 16.39 -18.85 15.32
N MET A 724 16.22 -19.07 14.01
CA MET A 724 17.23 -18.76 12.99
C MET A 724 17.62 -17.29 12.98
N TYR A 725 16.64 -16.38 13.02
CA TYR A 725 16.85 -14.94 12.96
C TYR A 725 17.36 -14.37 14.28
N LEU A 726 16.98 -14.98 15.42
CA LEU A 726 17.41 -14.54 16.75
C LEU A 726 18.81 -15.06 17.13
N ARG A 727 19.15 -16.31 16.80
CA ARG A 727 20.35 -16.99 17.33
C ARG A 727 21.46 -17.23 16.31
N HIS A 728 21.10 -17.53 15.06
CA HIS A 728 22.07 -18.03 14.07
C HIS A 728 22.49 -16.97 13.05
N ASN A 729 21.52 -16.29 12.44
CA ASN A 729 21.79 -15.29 11.42
C ASN A 729 22.67 -14.14 11.94
N PRO A 730 22.46 -13.56 13.15
CA PRO A 730 23.29 -12.45 13.63
C PRO A 730 24.79 -12.82 13.68
N VAL A 731 25.11 -14.02 14.18
CA VAL A 731 26.48 -14.55 14.24
C VAL A 731 27.07 -14.74 12.84
N LEU A 732 26.29 -15.28 11.91
CA LEU A 732 26.73 -15.49 10.53
C LEU A 732 26.98 -14.16 9.80
N LEU A 733 26.07 -13.19 9.93
CA LEU A 733 26.18 -11.88 9.29
C LEU A 733 27.35 -11.08 9.87
N ASP A 734 27.58 -11.11 11.18
CA ASP A 734 28.76 -10.46 11.77
C ASP A 734 30.08 -11.11 11.29
N ARG A 735 30.11 -12.44 11.17
CA ARG A 735 31.29 -13.14 10.61
C ARG A 735 31.54 -12.77 9.15
N LEU A 736 30.48 -12.63 8.35
CA LEU A 736 30.57 -12.17 6.97
C LEU A 736 31.08 -10.73 6.90
N GLU A 737 30.60 -9.83 7.77
CA GLU A 737 31.05 -8.44 7.85
C GLU A 737 32.54 -8.38 8.16
N ARG A 738 32.99 -9.11 9.19
CA ARG A 738 34.40 -9.14 9.57
C ARG A 738 35.29 -9.64 8.43
N LYS A 739 34.87 -10.69 7.72
CA LYS A 739 35.60 -11.18 6.54
C LYS A 739 35.62 -10.17 5.40
N LEU A 740 34.49 -9.53 5.11
CA LEU A 740 34.37 -8.52 4.05
C LEU A 740 35.27 -7.31 4.31
N LEU A 741 35.30 -6.84 5.56
CA LEU A 741 36.11 -5.69 5.97
C LEU A 741 37.58 -6.06 6.20
N GLY A 742 37.91 -7.34 6.36
CA GLY A 742 39.25 -7.77 6.77
C GLY A 742 39.56 -7.42 8.23
N TRP A 743 38.53 -7.39 9.08
CA TRP A 743 38.65 -7.12 10.51
C TRP A 743 39.03 -8.40 11.25
N ASN A 744 40.30 -8.50 11.64
CA ASN A 744 40.79 -9.55 12.53
C ASN A 744 40.91 -9.00 13.95
N GLU A 745 40.07 -9.46 14.87
CA GLU A 745 40.28 -9.25 16.31
C GLU A 745 41.55 -10.00 16.74
N THR A 746 42.66 -9.26 16.83
CA THR A 746 43.76 -9.68 17.69
C THR A 746 43.71 -8.84 18.96
N SER A 747 42.75 -9.17 19.83
CA SER A 747 42.73 -8.79 21.24
C SER A 747 42.45 -10.04 22.07
N LYS A 748 43.48 -10.83 22.32
CA LYS A 748 43.57 -11.52 23.61
C LYS A 748 44.00 -10.44 24.60
N ASN A 749 43.06 -9.88 25.35
CA ASN A 749 43.26 -9.50 26.75
C ASN A 749 41.92 -9.06 27.36
N SER A 750 41.75 -9.41 28.64
CA SER A 750 40.65 -9.12 29.57
C SER A 750 39.29 -9.80 29.33
N SER A 751 39.22 -11.08 29.70
CA SER A 751 38.11 -11.61 30.52
C SER A 751 38.67 -12.65 31.50
N ALA A 752 39.44 -12.17 32.47
CA ALA A 752 39.58 -12.86 33.75
C ALA A 752 38.38 -12.43 34.59
N GLY A 753 37.42 -13.33 34.79
CA GLY A 753 36.24 -13.09 35.62
C GLY A 753 35.11 -14.06 35.33
N LEU A 754 34.97 -15.06 36.21
CA LEU A 754 33.86 -16.01 36.36
C LEU A 754 33.67 -17.07 35.27
N SER A 755 34.56 -18.08 35.30
CA SER A 755 34.12 -19.47 35.08
C SER A 755 34.40 -20.24 36.36
N SER A 756 33.33 -20.66 37.03
CA SER A 756 33.39 -21.60 38.14
C SER A 756 34.05 -22.91 37.69
N SER A 757 34.90 -23.40 38.58
CA SER A 757 35.61 -24.68 38.55
C SER A 757 34.72 -25.90 38.31
N ASN A 758 35.19 -26.80 37.45
CA ASN A 758 35.37 -28.25 37.68
C ASN A 758 35.93 -28.84 36.36
N GLY A 759 37.23 -29.08 36.24
CA GLY A 759 37.83 -30.42 36.37
C GLY A 759 37.51 -31.28 35.13
N SER A 760 38.42 -31.60 34.21
CA SER A 760 39.72 -32.22 34.42
C SER A 760 40.69 -31.97 33.25
N LEU A 761 41.98 -31.93 33.61
CA LEU A 761 43.13 -32.03 32.71
C LEU A 761 43.03 -33.28 31.80
N LEU A 762 43.62 -33.22 30.59
CA LEU A 762 44.81 -34.00 30.22
C LEU A 762 45.32 -33.65 28.80
N LEU A 763 46.58 -33.22 28.77
CA LEU A 763 47.64 -33.51 27.79
C LEU A 763 47.53 -33.04 26.31
N ARG A 764 48.32 -32.00 26.02
CA ARG A 764 49.18 -31.89 24.81
C ARG A 764 50.22 -33.04 24.81
N PRO A 765 50.91 -33.43 23.70
CA PRO A 765 51.49 -32.46 22.75
C PRO A 765 51.79 -32.90 21.28
N PHE A 766 52.34 -31.95 20.49
CA PHE A 766 53.14 -32.04 19.24
C PHE A 766 52.56 -32.86 18.05
N PHE A 767 52.41 -32.34 16.83
CA PHE A 767 53.49 -32.03 15.88
C PHE A 767 53.05 -31.07 14.75
N ARG A 768 54.06 -30.34 14.24
CA ARG A 768 54.08 -29.56 12.99
C ARG A 768 53.87 -30.44 11.76
N GLY A 769 53.36 -29.84 10.68
CA GLY A 769 53.80 -30.17 9.32
C GLY A 769 52.68 -30.35 8.30
N HIS A 770 52.51 -29.32 7.46
CA HIS A 770 52.43 -29.37 5.99
C HIS A 770 51.40 -30.28 5.29
N SER A 771 51.00 -29.75 4.13
CA SER A 771 50.38 -30.41 2.98
C SER A 771 48.93 -30.88 3.11
N ILE A 772 48.11 -30.16 2.35
CA ILE A 772 46.87 -30.62 1.69
C ILE A 772 47.11 -31.99 1.04
N PRO A 773 46.18 -32.94 1.19
CA PRO A 773 45.87 -33.87 0.12
C PRO A 773 44.39 -33.79 -0.28
N LEU A 774 44.22 -33.68 -1.58
CA LEU A 774 42.98 -33.91 -2.33
C LEU A 774 42.62 -35.41 -2.32
N LEU A 775 41.31 -35.67 -2.48
CA LEU A 775 40.65 -36.96 -2.79
C LEU A 775 40.47 -37.88 -1.56
N THR A 776 39.34 -38.57 -1.32
CA THR A 776 38.41 -39.19 -2.26
C THR A 776 37.12 -39.62 -1.57
N ARG A 777 36.05 -39.64 -2.35
CA ARG A 777 34.72 -40.17 -2.05
C ARG A 777 34.76 -41.72 -2.07
N LYS A 778 34.52 -42.38 -0.92
CA LYS A 778 33.88 -43.71 -0.76
C LYS A 778 34.08 -44.26 0.66
N SER A 779 33.00 -44.42 1.42
CA SER A 779 32.70 -45.59 2.27
C SER A 779 31.63 -45.25 3.31
N LEU A 780 30.38 -45.61 2.98
CA LEU A 780 29.29 -45.82 3.93
C LEU A 780 29.58 -47.10 4.75
N ARG A 781 29.43 -47.06 6.08
CA ARG A 781 28.94 -48.20 6.85
C ARG A 781 28.07 -47.72 8.02
N SER A 782 26.83 -48.19 8.00
CA SER A 782 25.82 -48.00 9.04
C SER A 782 26.16 -48.79 10.30
N VAL A 783 26.05 -48.18 11.47
CA VAL A 783 25.77 -48.87 12.72
C VAL A 783 24.37 -48.46 13.15
N ARG A 784 23.44 -49.43 13.14
CA ARG A 784 22.05 -49.27 13.54
C ARG A 784 21.98 -49.53 15.04
N GLN A 785 21.92 -48.49 15.87
CA GLN A 785 21.53 -48.63 17.29
C GLN A 785 20.03 -48.41 17.41
N VAL A 786 19.32 -49.45 17.85
CA VAL A 786 17.89 -49.41 18.16
C VAL A 786 17.74 -48.81 19.56
N LEU A 787 17.14 -47.63 19.66
CA LEU A 787 16.73 -47.01 20.92
C LEU A 787 15.28 -47.39 21.27
N PRO A 788 14.93 -47.51 22.56
CA PRO A 788 13.64 -48.00 23.04
C PRO A 788 12.47 -47.05 22.70
N PRO A 789 11.21 -47.55 22.65
CA PRO A 789 10.06 -46.74 22.28
C PRO A 789 9.80 -45.65 23.34
N ARG A 790 9.68 -44.40 22.89
CA ARG A 790 9.25 -43.26 23.71
C ARG A 790 7.76 -43.39 24.07
N PRO A 791 7.34 -42.93 25.27
CA PRO A 791 5.95 -42.95 25.69
C PRO A 791 5.08 -42.08 24.76
N SER A 792 3.87 -42.56 24.45
CA SER A 792 2.93 -41.86 23.59
C SER A 792 2.40 -40.61 24.29
N THR A 793 2.90 -39.45 23.88
CA THR A 793 2.20 -38.17 24.06
C THR A 793 1.60 -37.82 22.70
N SER A 794 0.27 -37.82 22.61
CA SER A 794 -0.44 -37.39 21.41
C SER A 794 -0.54 -35.87 21.39
N GLU A 795 -0.27 -35.25 20.24
CA GLU A 795 -0.48 -33.82 20.01
C GLU A 795 -1.98 -33.45 20.19
N PRO A 796 -2.31 -32.28 20.77
CA PRO A 796 -3.69 -31.83 20.89
C PRO A 796 -4.35 -31.50 19.54
N PHE A 797 -3.55 -31.17 18.51
CA PHE A 797 -3.95 -31.11 17.09
C PHE A 797 -2.70 -31.17 16.21
N ALA A 798 -2.86 -31.60 14.95
CA ALA A 798 -1.75 -31.78 14.02
C ALA A 798 -0.98 -30.47 13.79
N GLY A 799 0.30 -30.44 14.17
CA GLY A 799 1.17 -29.28 14.03
C GLY A 799 1.24 -28.34 15.24
N ALA A 800 0.65 -28.72 16.38
CA ALA A 800 0.75 -27.96 17.63
C ALA A 800 2.20 -27.76 18.11
N TRP A 801 3.10 -28.69 17.76
CA TRP A 801 4.50 -28.71 18.21
C TRP A 801 5.53 -28.61 17.08
N MET A 802 5.11 -28.37 15.84
CA MET A 802 6.03 -28.19 14.71
C MET A 802 5.69 -26.93 13.92
N GLN A 803 6.57 -25.93 14.00
CA GLN A 803 6.62 -24.83 13.03
C GLN A 803 7.53 -25.22 11.86
N GLU A 804 7.34 -24.59 10.70
CA GLU A 804 8.06 -24.86 9.44
C GLU A 804 9.59 -24.63 9.51
N GLY A 805 10.14 -24.30 10.70
CA GLY A 805 11.57 -24.25 11.02
C GLY A 805 12.11 -25.41 11.86
N ASP A 806 11.27 -26.16 12.59
CA ASP A 806 11.72 -27.24 13.47
C ASP A 806 12.21 -28.47 12.66
N VAL A 807 11.67 -28.63 11.45
CA VAL A 807 12.13 -29.64 10.47
C VAL A 807 13.55 -29.33 9.99
N VAL A 808 13.97 -28.06 10.02
CA VAL A 808 15.32 -27.62 9.68
C VAL A 808 16.26 -27.87 10.86
N GLU A 809 15.85 -27.54 12.09
CA GLU A 809 16.63 -27.82 13.31
C GLU A 809 16.89 -29.33 13.50
N GLY A 810 15.89 -30.19 13.22
CA GLY A 810 16.06 -31.65 13.23
C GLY A 810 16.99 -32.19 12.15
N ARG A 811 17.11 -31.52 10.99
CA ARG A 811 18.03 -31.93 9.91
C ARG A 811 19.47 -31.46 10.14
N TYR A 812 19.68 -30.29 10.74
CA TYR A 812 21.01 -29.74 10.97
C TYR A 812 21.70 -30.26 12.24
N HIS A 813 20.95 -30.76 13.21
CA HIS A 813 21.53 -31.53 14.33
C HIS A 813 21.96 -32.95 13.95
N GLY A 814 21.53 -33.46 12.79
CA GLY A 814 21.74 -34.86 12.38
C GLY A 814 22.86 -35.12 11.38
N ASN A 815 23.52 -34.10 10.80
CA ASN A 815 24.59 -34.31 9.82
C ASN A 815 25.57 -33.14 9.75
N PHE A 816 26.65 -33.23 10.52
CA PHE A 816 27.95 -32.66 10.15
C PHE A 816 29.01 -33.74 10.35
N PRO A 817 29.71 -34.20 9.30
CA PRO A 817 31.09 -34.66 9.45
C PRO A 817 32.03 -33.48 9.73
#